data_AF-A0A7K6M8H6-F1
#
_entry.id   AF-A0A7K6M8H6-F1
#
_cell.length_a   1.000
_cell.length_b   1.000
_cell.length_c   1.000
_cell.angle_alpha   90.00
_cell.angle_beta   90.00
_cell.angle_gamma   90.00
#
_symmetry.space_group_name_H-M   'P 1'
#
loop_
_entity.id
_entity.type
_entity.pdbx_description
1 polymer ?
#
loop_
_entity_poly.entity_id
_entity_poly.type
_entity_poly.pdbx_seq_one_letter_code
_entity_poly.pdbx_strand_id
1 'polypeptide(L)'
;GVKDGRWTVLQLVEALGFCLENTDPRMRGQGIQLLSEVLLQCYSLLQEKEVLHLVLFYESRLQDHHLVIPSVLQGLRALSMCEVLSPGLAVSVLKAIFQEVHVQSLMQLDRHTVYSIITNFMSTREEELKGLGANFTFGFIQVMDGEKDPRNLLVAFQIVRDLIAKDYALGPFVEELFEVTSCYFPVDFTPPPNDPHGIQKEDLILSLRAVLASTPQFAEFLLPLLIEKLDSELQSAKLDSLQTLTACCAIYGQKELQEFLPSLWSSLRREVFQTASEKIEMECLAALHALSACLSRSVLSSDSEDLLDSFLSSILQDCRHHLCEPDMKLVWPSAKLLQAAAGASLRTYHRITHSVLPLLLEQYTKHTQSSQRRTILEMLLGFLELQQKWGHVEEDESILLSLQAPVCSVVFSALMDPSVQLQLVGIKALTVLGSMQGFLSSSDLELVVDHLIRLALHEEDSQSSEAAMEAAGSLAPTYPKVFSGRMVPRLEEELQSEREESYHNHHSLQQRCLQALAAVSTHTSIVKETVPVLLQHLQKVQKGTEARNTQDMVSVCQSLHRVALQCQQDAEGCWYFHQTVVPCLLAMAVQAAMQESTHRLPDKALLEEEVLAAMIPVISAATTHLSPELAAQSVSHVVPLFLDGEVSFLPQNSFPCSFQPFGDGECLEAQRRLVALLMAFVCSLPRGVAIPQQEWLLRELLALSCSCNCPFTATTAAKCFAGLVNKHPAGQQLDEILQLAMNRMEPSLAEGPCRMQALTLLLWVTKALVLRYHPLSSCLTDKLLGLLGDTELGPAAADGFSLLMAESPDVLHKGCHADVRIMFRQRFFTDNVPKLVQGFHEAGPDVKANYLKGLSHVLNHLPKPVLVTELPTLLSLLLEALSCSDRVVQLSTLSCLHPLLLEAPQVMSLHVDTLVTKFLNLTSSPTMAVRIAALRCAHALTSLPTTVLLPYKGRVIRALAKPLDDKKRLVRKEAVAARGEWFLVGSPGR
;
A
#
# COMPACT_ATOMS: atom_id res chain seq x y z
N GLY A 1 20.50 51.01 -16.78
CA GLY A 1 20.29 52.31 -17.45
C GLY A 1 19.05 52.98 -16.90
N VAL A 2 17.88 52.68 -17.48
CA VAL A 2 16.57 53.16 -16.99
C VAL A 2 16.25 52.63 -15.59
N LYS A 3 16.41 51.32 -15.35
CA LYS A 3 16.21 50.69 -14.04
C LYS A 3 17.06 51.28 -12.90
N ASP A 4 18.26 51.77 -13.23
CA ASP A 4 19.19 52.38 -12.26
C ASP A 4 19.01 53.90 -12.13
N GLY A 5 17.98 54.47 -12.77
CA GLY A 5 17.68 55.91 -12.74
C GLY A 5 18.66 56.80 -13.53
N ARG A 6 19.55 56.22 -14.35
CA ARG A 6 20.53 56.99 -15.15
C ARG A 6 19.95 57.58 -16.43
N TRP A 7 18.85 56.99 -16.91
CA TRP A 7 18.10 57.41 -18.10
C TRP A 7 16.63 57.46 -17.71
N THR A 8 15.89 58.47 -18.18
CA THR A 8 14.42 58.45 -18.11
C THR A 8 13.85 57.66 -19.28
N VAL A 9 12.61 57.19 -19.17
CA VAL A 9 11.92 56.50 -20.28
C VAL A 9 11.73 57.45 -21.46
N LEU A 10 11.46 58.74 -21.20
CA LEU A 10 11.40 59.77 -22.23
C LEU A 10 12.71 59.89 -23.00
N GLN A 11 13.86 59.95 -22.32
CA GLN A 11 15.18 60.02 -22.96
C GLN A 11 15.46 58.78 -23.83
N LEU A 12 14.99 57.60 -23.39
CA LEU A 12 15.08 56.39 -24.19
C LEU A 12 14.21 56.46 -25.45
N VAL A 13 12.95 56.90 -25.32
CA VAL A 13 12.03 57.04 -26.46
C VAL A 13 12.56 58.06 -27.47
N GLU A 14 13.06 59.21 -27.01
CA GLU A 14 13.71 60.23 -27.86
C GLU A 14 14.94 59.65 -28.58
N ALA A 15 15.79 58.90 -27.89
CA ALA A 15 16.96 58.26 -28.48
C ALA A 15 16.59 57.19 -29.53
N LEU A 16 15.47 56.49 -29.35
CA LEU A 16 14.96 55.51 -30.30
C LEU A 16 14.19 56.12 -31.48
N GLY A 17 13.91 57.44 -31.47
CA GLY A 17 13.06 58.10 -32.46
C GLY A 17 13.43 57.81 -33.93
N PHE A 18 14.74 57.78 -34.25
CA PHE A 18 15.20 57.47 -35.61
C PHE A 18 14.87 56.05 -36.09
N CYS A 19 14.71 55.09 -35.15
CA CYS A 19 14.22 53.75 -35.43
C CYS A 19 12.69 53.72 -35.48
N LEU A 20 12.03 54.38 -34.54
CA LEU A 20 10.56 54.34 -34.38
C LEU A 20 9.81 55.01 -35.54
N GLU A 21 10.41 56.03 -36.17
CA GLU A 21 9.84 56.77 -37.31
C GLU A 21 10.38 56.29 -38.68
N ASN A 22 11.19 55.23 -38.69
CA ASN A 22 11.79 54.74 -39.93
C ASN A 22 10.75 54.20 -40.92
N THR A 23 10.96 54.32 -42.22
CA THR A 23 10.04 53.76 -43.24
C THR A 23 10.09 52.23 -43.33
N ASP A 24 11.20 51.59 -42.96
CA ASP A 24 11.35 50.13 -42.92
C ASP A 24 10.64 49.52 -41.69
N PRO A 25 9.63 48.66 -41.87
CA PRO A 25 8.93 47.99 -40.76
C PRO A 25 9.84 47.18 -39.84
N ARG A 26 10.95 46.62 -40.34
CA ARG A 26 11.87 45.81 -39.52
C ARG A 26 12.65 46.68 -38.54
N MET A 27 13.11 47.85 -38.99
CA MET A 27 13.79 48.84 -38.16
C MET A 27 12.84 49.38 -37.08
N ARG A 28 11.59 49.67 -37.43
CA ARG A 28 10.55 50.05 -36.45
C ARG A 28 10.30 48.95 -35.43
N GLY A 29 10.12 47.71 -35.90
CA GLY A 29 9.89 46.55 -35.05
C GLY A 29 11.01 46.33 -34.04
N GLN A 30 12.27 46.42 -34.45
CA GLN A 30 13.44 46.32 -33.55
C GLN A 30 13.48 47.44 -32.51
N GLY A 31 13.19 48.69 -32.92
CA GLY A 31 13.11 49.82 -31.98
C GLY A 31 12.02 49.63 -30.93
N ILE A 32 10.84 49.19 -31.35
CA ILE A 32 9.71 48.91 -30.46
C ILE A 32 10.01 47.70 -29.57
N GLN A 33 10.65 46.65 -30.09
CA GLN A 33 11.03 45.48 -29.31
C GLN A 33 11.98 45.86 -28.17
N LEU A 34 13.02 46.63 -28.45
CA LEU A 34 13.94 47.10 -27.42
C LEU A 34 13.23 47.95 -26.37
N LEU A 35 12.32 48.83 -26.80
CA LEU A 35 11.50 49.61 -25.87
C LEU A 35 10.66 48.70 -24.97
N SER A 36 9.97 47.72 -25.55
CA SER A 36 9.13 46.75 -24.83
C SER A 36 9.94 45.89 -23.84
N GLU A 37 11.13 45.44 -24.22
CA GLU A 37 12.05 44.69 -23.34
C GLU A 37 12.51 45.54 -22.15
N VAL A 38 12.76 46.83 -22.36
CA VAL A 38 13.08 47.75 -21.26
C VAL A 38 11.88 47.95 -20.35
N LEU A 39 10.68 48.20 -20.91
CA LEU A 39 9.45 48.38 -20.13
C LEU A 39 9.14 47.15 -19.27
N LEU A 40 9.36 45.94 -19.79
CA LEU A 40 9.15 44.70 -19.03
C LEU A 40 10.07 44.60 -17.79
N GLN A 41 11.21 45.28 -17.78
CA GLN A 41 12.13 45.32 -16.64
C GLN A 41 11.87 46.47 -15.66
N CYS A 42 11.08 47.49 -16.06
CA CYS A 42 10.88 48.70 -15.27
C CYS A 42 9.42 49.15 -15.12
N TYR A 43 8.44 48.32 -15.48
CA TYR A 43 7.01 48.66 -15.42
C TYR A 43 6.56 49.22 -14.06
N SER A 44 7.12 48.73 -12.94
CA SER A 44 6.80 49.20 -11.59
C SER A 44 7.35 50.59 -11.25
N LEU A 45 8.23 51.15 -12.08
CA LEU A 45 8.88 52.44 -11.86
C LEU A 45 8.27 53.57 -12.72
N LEU A 46 7.33 53.23 -13.60
CA LEU A 46 6.69 54.19 -14.50
C LEU A 46 5.73 55.10 -13.74
N GLN A 47 5.63 56.36 -14.15
CA GLN A 47 4.63 57.29 -13.63
C GLN A 47 3.34 57.21 -14.44
N GLU A 48 2.20 57.52 -13.82
CA GLU A 48 0.87 57.48 -14.47
C GLU A 48 0.83 58.24 -15.81
N LYS A 49 1.44 59.43 -15.87
CA LYS A 49 1.53 60.21 -17.12
C LYS A 49 2.36 59.51 -18.19
N GLU A 50 3.44 58.83 -17.83
CA GLU A 50 4.28 58.09 -18.77
C GLU A 50 3.51 56.89 -19.31
N VAL A 51 2.81 56.16 -18.43
CA VAL A 51 1.95 55.03 -18.80
C VAL A 51 0.87 55.46 -19.79
N LEU A 52 0.16 56.57 -19.55
CA LEU A 52 -0.85 57.10 -20.47
C LEU A 52 -0.29 57.33 -21.88
N HIS A 53 0.84 58.03 -22.00
CA HIS A 53 1.44 58.33 -23.31
C HIS A 53 1.96 57.07 -24.00
N LEU A 54 2.56 56.15 -23.24
CA LEU A 54 3.04 54.88 -23.78
C LEU A 54 1.87 54.03 -24.27
N VAL A 55 0.78 53.90 -23.51
CA VAL A 55 -0.42 53.17 -23.94
C VAL A 55 -0.94 53.72 -25.26
N LEU A 56 -1.16 55.04 -25.36
CA LEU A 56 -1.64 55.69 -26.59
C LEU A 56 -0.68 55.48 -27.78
N PHE A 57 0.63 55.55 -27.51
CA PHE A 57 1.64 55.28 -28.53
C PHE A 57 1.53 53.83 -29.03
N TYR A 58 1.54 52.85 -28.13
CA TYR A 58 1.46 51.43 -28.49
C TYR A 58 0.12 51.08 -29.18
N GLU A 59 -1.00 51.62 -28.72
CA GLU A 59 -2.31 51.47 -29.39
C GLU A 59 -2.25 51.96 -30.84
N SER A 60 -1.68 53.14 -31.09
CA SER A 60 -1.53 53.68 -32.45
C SER A 60 -0.63 52.81 -33.34
N ARG A 61 0.26 52.01 -32.75
CA ARG A 61 1.18 51.11 -33.46
C ARG A 61 0.58 49.73 -33.73
N LEU A 62 -0.57 49.39 -33.14
CA LEU A 62 -1.28 48.14 -33.47
C LEU A 62 -1.78 48.11 -34.92
N GLN A 63 -2.02 49.29 -35.52
CA GLN A 63 -2.39 49.48 -36.92
C GLN A 63 -1.18 49.49 -37.89
N ASP A 64 0.04 49.29 -37.39
CA ASP A 64 1.25 49.24 -38.23
C ASP A 64 1.38 47.86 -38.92
N HIS A 65 2.48 47.64 -39.64
CA HIS A 65 2.78 46.41 -40.35
C HIS A 65 2.80 45.19 -39.41
N HIS A 66 2.35 44.03 -39.88
CA HIS A 66 2.29 42.77 -39.11
C HIS A 66 3.62 42.29 -38.49
N LEU A 67 4.76 42.85 -38.91
CA LEU A 67 6.09 42.54 -38.35
C LEU A 67 6.38 43.33 -37.07
N VAL A 68 5.60 44.39 -36.82
CA VAL A 68 5.74 45.31 -35.69
C VAL A 68 4.80 44.93 -34.55
N ILE A 69 3.60 44.42 -34.88
CA ILE A 69 2.55 44.05 -33.93
C ILE A 69 3.06 43.16 -32.77
N PRO A 70 3.88 42.11 -32.99
CA PRO A 70 4.43 41.30 -31.88
C PRO A 70 5.18 42.13 -30.84
N SER A 71 6.05 43.03 -31.28
CA SER A 71 6.82 43.93 -30.41
C SER A 71 5.92 44.92 -29.67
N VAL A 72 4.84 45.36 -30.32
CA VAL A 72 3.82 46.25 -29.72
C VAL A 72 3.08 45.52 -28.59
N LEU A 73 2.63 44.28 -28.84
CA LEU A 73 1.94 43.46 -27.84
C LEU A 73 2.81 43.19 -26.61
N GLN A 74 4.12 42.97 -26.78
CA GLN A 74 5.04 42.82 -25.64
C GLN A 74 5.11 44.07 -24.76
N GLY A 75 5.07 45.26 -25.37
CA GLY A 75 5.03 46.52 -24.64
C GLY A 75 3.72 46.71 -23.91
N LEU A 76 2.58 46.43 -24.57
CA LEU A 76 1.26 46.45 -23.93
C LEU A 76 1.15 45.44 -22.78
N ARG A 77 1.82 44.28 -22.88
CA ARG A 77 1.94 43.33 -21.77
C ARG A 77 2.72 43.90 -20.59
N ALA A 78 3.84 44.60 -20.83
CA ALA A 78 4.55 45.27 -19.74
C ALA A 78 3.68 46.36 -19.09
N LEU A 79 2.95 47.13 -19.89
CA LEU A 79 2.06 48.19 -19.41
C LEU A 79 0.84 47.65 -18.66
N SER A 80 0.31 46.48 -19.03
CA SER A 80 -0.81 45.85 -18.31
C SER A 80 -0.44 45.35 -16.90
N MET A 81 0.86 45.24 -16.60
CA MET A 81 1.37 44.91 -15.26
C MET A 81 1.55 46.14 -14.36
N CYS A 82 1.29 47.36 -14.85
CA CYS A 82 1.48 48.59 -14.08
C CYS A 82 0.32 48.85 -13.10
N GLU A 83 0.66 49.19 -11.86
CA GLU A 83 -0.34 49.57 -10.84
C GLU A 83 -0.92 50.97 -11.08
N VAL A 84 -0.16 51.85 -11.73
CA VAL A 84 -0.49 53.27 -11.97
C VAL A 84 -1.07 53.51 -13.37
N LEU A 85 -2.21 52.87 -13.66
CA LEU A 85 -2.94 53.01 -14.92
C LEU A 85 -4.15 53.93 -14.72
N SER A 86 -4.31 54.99 -15.51
CA SER A 86 -5.48 55.87 -15.42
C SER A 86 -6.78 55.12 -15.77
N PRO A 87 -7.91 55.41 -15.09
CA PRO A 87 -9.18 54.74 -15.35
C PRO A 87 -9.60 54.84 -16.82
N GLY A 88 -10.08 53.73 -17.38
CA GLY A 88 -10.53 53.63 -18.77
C GLY A 88 -9.44 53.23 -19.77
N LEU A 89 -8.14 53.31 -19.41
CA LEU A 89 -7.07 52.87 -20.30
C LEU A 89 -7.04 51.35 -20.48
N ALA A 90 -7.33 50.57 -19.44
CA ALA A 90 -7.41 49.11 -19.57
C ALA A 90 -8.48 48.70 -20.59
N VAL A 91 -9.63 49.37 -20.53
CA VAL A 91 -10.73 49.20 -21.49
C VAL A 91 -10.33 49.63 -22.90
N SER A 92 -9.62 50.76 -23.04
CA SER A 92 -9.10 51.25 -24.32
C SER A 92 -8.17 50.22 -24.97
N VAL A 93 -7.19 49.72 -24.21
CA VAL A 93 -6.20 48.75 -24.70
C VAL A 93 -6.88 47.47 -25.19
N LEU A 94 -7.82 46.93 -24.41
CA LEU A 94 -8.52 45.71 -24.79
C LEU A 94 -9.38 45.92 -26.04
N LYS A 95 -10.11 47.04 -26.14
CA LYS A 95 -10.86 47.38 -27.36
C LYS A 95 -9.94 47.48 -28.58
N ALA A 96 -8.80 48.16 -28.45
CA ALA A 96 -7.84 48.30 -29.53
C ALA A 96 -7.29 46.93 -29.97
N ILE A 97 -6.97 46.04 -29.04
CA ILE A 97 -6.52 44.68 -29.35
C ILE A 97 -7.63 43.91 -30.07
N PHE A 98 -8.87 43.90 -29.56
CA PHE A 98 -9.97 43.16 -30.17
C PHE A 98 -10.33 43.67 -31.56
N GLN A 99 -10.18 44.97 -31.81
CA GLN A 99 -10.53 45.59 -33.08
C GLN A 99 -9.43 45.47 -34.15
N GLU A 100 -8.17 45.63 -33.75
CA GLU A 100 -7.06 45.79 -34.71
C GLU A 100 -6.21 44.51 -34.89
N VAL A 101 -6.27 43.56 -33.94
CA VAL A 101 -5.39 42.39 -33.94
C VAL A 101 -6.15 41.11 -34.28
N HIS A 102 -5.83 40.51 -35.42
CA HIS A 102 -6.31 39.17 -35.76
C HIS A 102 -5.44 38.09 -35.09
N VAL A 103 -5.85 37.67 -33.89
CA VAL A 103 -5.06 36.80 -33.00
C VAL A 103 -4.65 35.47 -33.65
N GLN A 104 -5.52 34.86 -34.45
CA GLN A 104 -5.27 33.58 -35.11
C GLN A 104 -4.08 33.65 -36.09
N SER A 105 -3.77 34.83 -36.63
CA SER A 105 -2.61 35.03 -37.52
C SER A 105 -1.27 35.18 -36.80
N LEU A 106 -1.29 35.38 -35.48
CA LEU A 106 -0.09 35.59 -34.68
C LEU A 106 0.65 34.28 -34.39
N MET A 107 1.95 34.37 -34.11
CA MET A 107 2.73 33.24 -33.62
C MET A 107 2.28 32.83 -32.20
N GLN A 108 2.57 31.60 -31.81
CA GLN A 108 2.11 31.01 -30.56
C GLN A 108 2.48 31.84 -29.30
N LEU A 109 3.73 32.33 -29.23
CA LEU A 109 4.22 33.20 -28.15
C LEU A 109 3.52 34.58 -28.12
N ASP A 110 3.16 35.10 -29.28
CA ASP A 110 2.48 36.39 -29.40
C ASP A 110 1.00 36.26 -28.99
N ARG A 111 0.35 35.15 -29.33
CA ARG A 111 -0.99 34.81 -28.80
C ARG A 111 -0.97 34.67 -27.28
N HIS A 112 0.06 34.02 -26.73
CA HIS A 112 0.24 33.92 -25.26
C HIS A 112 0.36 35.32 -24.61
N THR A 113 1.01 36.25 -25.30
CA THR A 113 1.15 37.64 -24.85
C THR A 113 -0.22 38.34 -24.80
N VAL A 114 -1.08 38.12 -25.79
CA VAL A 114 -2.47 38.63 -25.79
C VAL A 114 -3.26 38.09 -24.60
N TYR A 115 -3.25 36.76 -24.37
CA TYR A 115 -3.94 36.18 -23.22
C TYR A 115 -3.39 36.71 -21.88
N SER A 116 -2.07 36.90 -21.78
CA SER A 116 -1.44 37.49 -20.58
C SER A 116 -1.89 38.93 -20.32
N ILE A 117 -2.11 39.73 -21.37
CA ILE A 117 -2.65 41.09 -21.20
C ILE A 117 -4.06 41.03 -20.62
N ILE A 118 -4.90 40.14 -21.14
CA ILE A 118 -6.28 39.97 -20.69
C ILE A 118 -6.32 39.51 -19.22
N THR A 119 -5.55 38.49 -18.85
CA THR A 119 -5.50 38.01 -17.46
C THR A 119 -4.94 39.05 -16.49
N ASN A 120 -3.91 39.81 -16.90
CA ASN A 120 -3.39 40.92 -16.09
C ASN A 120 -4.50 41.93 -15.77
N PHE A 121 -5.29 42.36 -16.77
CA PHE A 121 -6.39 43.30 -16.53
C PHE A 121 -7.57 42.69 -15.77
N MET A 122 -7.92 41.42 -16.00
CA MET A 122 -8.94 40.74 -15.20
C MET A 122 -8.55 40.59 -13.73
N SER A 123 -7.26 40.63 -13.40
CA SER A 123 -6.77 40.60 -12.02
C SER A 123 -6.71 41.98 -11.36
N THR A 124 -6.42 43.04 -12.12
CA THR A 124 -6.13 44.39 -11.57
C THR A 124 -7.25 45.42 -11.79
N ARG A 125 -8.12 45.21 -12.79
CA ARG A 125 -9.10 46.19 -13.29
C ARG A 125 -10.48 45.57 -13.55
N GLU A 126 -10.88 44.60 -12.72
CA GLU A 126 -12.12 43.82 -12.90
C GLU A 126 -13.36 44.69 -13.14
N GLU A 127 -13.58 45.72 -12.30
CA GLU A 127 -14.73 46.63 -12.40
C GLU A 127 -14.78 47.39 -13.73
N GLU A 128 -13.63 47.84 -14.24
CA GLU A 128 -13.56 48.53 -15.53
C GLU A 128 -13.92 47.60 -16.68
N LEU A 129 -13.43 46.35 -16.63
CA LEU A 129 -13.73 45.34 -17.63
C LEU A 129 -15.21 44.90 -17.54
N LYS A 130 -15.80 44.82 -16.35
CA LYS A 130 -17.25 44.58 -16.18
C LYS A 130 -18.08 45.71 -16.81
N GLY A 131 -17.60 46.94 -16.74
CA GLY A 131 -18.19 48.12 -17.40
C GLY A 131 -18.29 48.03 -18.92
N LEU A 132 -17.52 47.15 -19.59
CA LEU A 132 -17.67 46.88 -21.03
C LEU A 132 -18.94 46.07 -21.37
N GLY A 133 -19.55 45.44 -20.37
CA GLY A 133 -20.67 44.52 -20.55
C GLY A 133 -20.33 43.35 -21.47
N ALA A 134 -21.33 42.88 -22.21
CA ALA A 134 -21.21 41.73 -23.10
C ALA A 134 -20.19 41.90 -24.26
N ASN A 135 -19.78 43.14 -24.56
CA ASN A 135 -18.76 43.40 -25.58
C ASN A 135 -17.38 42.83 -25.20
N PHE A 136 -17.06 42.76 -23.89
CA PHE A 136 -15.83 42.12 -23.45
C PHE A 136 -15.86 40.62 -23.71
N THR A 137 -16.96 39.96 -23.34
CA THR A 137 -17.20 38.54 -23.60
C THR A 137 -17.11 38.23 -25.09
N PHE A 138 -17.82 39.00 -25.94
CA PHE A 138 -17.77 38.85 -27.39
C PHE A 138 -16.36 39.03 -27.97
N GLY A 139 -15.66 40.10 -27.55
CA GLY A 139 -14.28 40.33 -27.98
C GLY A 139 -13.34 39.20 -27.57
N PHE A 140 -13.52 38.64 -26.37
CA PHE A 140 -12.74 37.49 -25.92
C PHE A 140 -13.05 36.21 -26.71
N ILE A 141 -14.32 35.94 -27.04
CA ILE A 141 -14.72 34.80 -27.90
C ILE A 141 -13.93 34.86 -29.22
N GLN A 142 -13.86 36.04 -29.85
CA GLN A 142 -13.11 36.24 -31.09
C GLN A 142 -11.60 36.04 -30.93
N VAL A 143 -11.03 36.40 -29.77
CA VAL A 143 -9.62 36.18 -29.45
C VAL A 143 -9.30 34.70 -29.22
N MET A 144 -10.21 33.97 -28.58
CA MET A 144 -10.03 32.56 -28.26
C MET A 144 -10.23 31.64 -29.48
N ASP A 145 -11.05 32.06 -30.44
CA ASP A 145 -11.43 31.23 -31.59
C ASP A 145 -10.22 30.59 -32.29
N GLY A 146 -10.28 29.26 -32.47
CA GLY A 146 -9.26 28.51 -33.20
C GLY A 146 -7.89 28.38 -32.53
N GLU A 147 -7.73 28.65 -31.23
CA GLU A 147 -6.46 28.37 -30.53
C GLU A 147 -6.19 26.86 -30.46
N LYS A 148 -4.93 26.47 -30.69
CA LYS A 148 -4.52 25.05 -30.76
C LYS A 148 -3.37 24.71 -29.82
N ASP A 149 -2.65 25.71 -29.32
CA ASP A 149 -1.53 25.46 -28.43
C ASP A 149 -2.03 25.16 -27.00
N PRO A 150 -1.62 24.04 -26.39
CA PRO A 150 -2.14 23.61 -25.09
C PRO A 150 -1.82 24.60 -23.96
N ARG A 151 -0.70 25.34 -24.05
CA ARG A 151 -0.34 26.35 -23.03
C ARG A 151 -1.32 27.52 -23.06
N ASN A 152 -1.70 27.94 -24.26
CA ASN A 152 -2.63 29.04 -24.46
C ASN A 152 -4.07 28.60 -24.13
N LEU A 153 -4.45 27.37 -24.46
CA LEU A 153 -5.77 26.83 -24.12
C LEU A 153 -6.02 26.81 -22.61
N LEU A 154 -5.04 26.42 -21.80
CA LEU A 154 -5.19 26.46 -20.34
C LEU A 154 -5.48 27.88 -19.84
N VAL A 155 -4.80 28.89 -20.38
CA VAL A 155 -5.03 30.30 -20.02
C VAL A 155 -6.40 30.77 -20.54
N ALA A 156 -6.77 30.40 -21.76
CA ALA A 156 -8.06 30.75 -22.34
C ALA A 156 -9.23 30.14 -21.55
N PHE A 157 -9.14 28.86 -21.18
CA PHE A 157 -10.12 28.21 -20.30
C PHE A 157 -10.20 28.88 -18.92
N GLN A 158 -9.08 29.30 -18.36
CA GLN A 158 -9.07 30.05 -17.11
C GLN A 158 -9.81 31.40 -17.26
N ILE A 159 -9.61 32.12 -18.36
CA ILE A 159 -10.33 33.37 -18.65
C ILE A 159 -11.85 33.11 -18.74
N VAL A 160 -12.29 32.05 -19.45
CA VAL A 160 -13.72 31.70 -19.51
C VAL A 160 -14.29 31.39 -18.13
N ARG A 161 -13.56 30.63 -17.30
CA ARG A 161 -13.98 30.36 -15.92
C ARG A 161 -14.10 31.63 -15.11
N ASP A 162 -13.16 32.56 -15.25
CA ASP A 162 -13.20 33.82 -14.54
C ASP A 162 -14.32 34.74 -15.02
N LEU A 163 -14.67 34.72 -16.32
CA LEU A 163 -15.87 35.39 -16.84
C LEU A 163 -17.13 34.93 -16.10
N ILE A 164 -17.27 33.61 -15.91
CA ILE A 164 -18.45 33.01 -15.29
C ILE A 164 -18.42 33.20 -13.76
N ALA A 165 -17.32 32.83 -13.10
CA ALA A 165 -17.20 32.84 -11.65
C ALA A 165 -17.25 34.25 -11.04
N LYS A 166 -16.79 35.26 -11.79
CA LYS A 166 -16.80 36.66 -11.36
C LYS A 166 -18.03 37.44 -11.83
N ASP A 167 -19.03 36.79 -12.42
CA ASP A 167 -20.28 37.43 -12.86
C ASP A 167 -20.05 38.54 -13.91
N TYR A 168 -19.26 38.26 -14.95
CA TYR A 168 -19.19 39.11 -16.13
C TYR A 168 -20.46 38.96 -16.98
N ALA A 169 -20.90 40.06 -17.60
CA ALA A 169 -22.06 40.03 -18.47
C ALA A 169 -21.77 39.19 -19.73
N LEU A 170 -22.42 38.02 -19.84
CA LEU A 170 -22.35 37.19 -21.04
C LEU A 170 -23.24 37.74 -22.17
N GLY A 171 -24.38 38.35 -21.81
CA GLY A 171 -25.33 38.92 -22.77
C GLY A 171 -25.97 37.84 -23.66
N PRO A 172 -26.21 38.12 -24.95
CA PRO A 172 -26.74 37.12 -25.88
C PRO A 172 -25.71 36.06 -26.29
N PHE A 173 -24.44 36.18 -25.86
CA PHE A 173 -23.32 35.40 -26.38
C PHE A 173 -23.07 34.08 -25.62
N VAL A 174 -24.07 33.55 -24.92
CA VAL A 174 -23.93 32.32 -24.13
C VAL A 174 -23.68 31.12 -25.05
N GLU A 175 -24.42 31.03 -26.15
CA GLU A 175 -24.27 29.97 -27.15
C GLU A 175 -22.89 30.06 -27.81
N GLU A 176 -22.46 31.24 -28.25
CA GLU A 176 -21.16 31.45 -28.90
C GLU A 176 -19.99 31.17 -27.95
N LEU A 177 -20.12 31.51 -26.66
CA LEU A 177 -19.12 31.16 -25.64
C LEU A 177 -19.06 29.64 -25.40
N PHE A 178 -20.21 28.97 -25.46
CA PHE A 178 -20.27 27.52 -25.40
C PHE A 178 -19.66 26.89 -26.66
N GLU A 179 -19.96 27.36 -27.86
CA GLU A 179 -19.44 26.84 -29.12
C GLU A 179 -17.91 26.90 -29.18
N VAL A 180 -17.32 28.06 -28.83
CA VAL A 180 -15.87 28.25 -28.89
C VAL A 180 -15.13 27.38 -27.87
N THR A 181 -15.78 26.96 -26.77
CA THR A 181 -15.18 26.09 -25.75
C THR A 181 -15.46 24.61 -25.97
N SER A 182 -16.68 24.25 -26.38
CA SER A 182 -17.12 22.86 -26.55
C SER A 182 -16.47 22.17 -27.75
N CYS A 183 -15.98 22.91 -28.74
CA CYS A 183 -15.30 22.35 -29.91
C CYS A 183 -14.04 21.51 -29.57
N TYR A 184 -13.48 21.69 -28.37
CA TYR A 184 -12.34 20.90 -27.86
C TYR A 184 -12.74 19.57 -27.21
N PHE A 185 -14.03 19.23 -27.16
CA PHE A 185 -14.55 18.04 -26.48
C PHE A 185 -14.86 16.88 -27.46
N PRO A 186 -14.37 15.65 -27.21
CA PRO A 186 -13.38 15.27 -26.19
C PRO A 186 -11.97 15.72 -26.59
N VAL A 187 -11.10 15.94 -25.60
CA VAL A 187 -9.74 16.42 -25.85
C VAL A 187 -8.91 15.35 -26.56
N ASP A 188 -8.46 15.65 -27.78
CA ASP A 188 -7.53 14.83 -28.54
C ASP A 188 -6.13 15.45 -28.53
N PHE A 189 -5.36 15.18 -27.47
CA PHE A 189 -4.00 15.68 -27.28
C PHE A 189 -3.05 14.55 -26.91
N THR A 190 -1.89 14.52 -27.57
CA THR A 190 -0.77 13.63 -27.22
C THR A 190 0.45 14.48 -26.88
N PRO A 191 0.98 14.41 -25.64
CA PRO A 191 2.12 15.22 -25.24
C PRO A 191 3.39 14.82 -26.01
N PRO A 192 4.22 15.79 -26.45
CA PRO A 192 5.50 15.49 -27.10
C PRO A 192 6.46 14.73 -26.18
N PRO A 193 7.27 13.78 -26.69
CA PRO A 193 8.31 13.14 -25.89
C PRO A 193 9.35 14.19 -25.47
N ASN A 194 9.58 14.32 -24.15
CA ASN A 194 10.43 15.34 -23.51
C ASN A 194 9.88 16.79 -23.57
N ASP A 195 8.59 16.99 -23.37
CA ASP A 195 8.03 18.34 -23.21
C ASP A 195 8.65 19.06 -21.98
N PRO A 196 9.38 20.20 -22.16
CA PRO A 196 9.96 20.96 -21.06
C PRO A 196 8.92 21.63 -20.16
N HIS A 197 7.68 21.78 -20.62
CA HIS A 197 6.59 22.38 -19.84
C HIS A 197 5.74 21.36 -19.07
N GLY A 198 5.79 20.08 -19.49
CA GLY A 198 5.16 18.97 -18.79
C GLY A 198 3.63 18.91 -18.87
N ILE A 199 2.99 19.60 -19.82
CA ILE A 199 1.52 19.62 -19.92
C ILE A 199 1.01 18.25 -20.38
N GLN A 200 0.10 17.66 -19.60
CA GLN A 200 -0.51 16.38 -19.90
C GLN A 200 -1.90 16.55 -20.52
N LYS A 201 -2.38 15.49 -21.18
CA LYS A 201 -3.76 15.42 -21.71
C LYS A 201 -4.80 15.67 -20.62
N GLU A 202 -4.58 15.12 -19.43
CA GLU A 202 -5.49 15.26 -18.29
C GLU A 202 -5.65 16.71 -17.83
N ASP A 203 -4.58 17.53 -17.90
CA ASP A 203 -4.63 18.94 -17.51
C ASP A 203 -5.63 19.73 -18.36
N LEU A 204 -5.68 19.45 -19.66
CA LEU A 204 -6.62 20.05 -20.60
C LEU A 204 -8.05 19.55 -20.37
N ILE A 205 -8.22 18.24 -20.15
CA ILE A 205 -9.54 17.64 -19.86
C ILE A 205 -10.15 18.25 -18.61
N LEU A 206 -9.39 18.33 -17.51
CA LEU A 206 -9.85 18.90 -16.25
C LEU A 206 -10.16 20.40 -16.38
N SER A 207 -9.33 21.15 -17.11
CA SER A 207 -9.55 22.58 -17.34
C SER A 207 -10.80 22.84 -18.18
N LEU A 208 -11.00 22.07 -19.26
CA LEU A 208 -12.20 22.17 -20.08
C LEU A 208 -13.46 21.74 -19.31
N ARG A 209 -13.40 20.66 -18.53
CA ARG A 209 -14.51 20.24 -17.66
C ARG A 209 -14.88 21.33 -16.66
N ALA A 210 -13.89 22.00 -16.07
CA ALA A 210 -14.11 23.09 -15.14
C ALA A 210 -14.73 24.33 -15.81
N VAL A 211 -14.56 24.51 -17.12
CA VAL A 211 -15.30 25.51 -17.92
C VAL A 211 -16.73 25.05 -18.17
N LEU A 212 -16.90 23.88 -18.79
CA LEU A 212 -18.21 23.39 -19.25
C LEU A 212 -19.18 23.17 -18.08
N ALA A 213 -18.69 22.75 -16.91
CA ALA A 213 -19.49 22.53 -15.71
C ALA A 213 -19.48 23.74 -14.74
N SER A 214 -19.19 24.96 -15.20
CA SER A 214 -19.15 26.15 -14.33
C SER A 214 -20.45 26.94 -14.24
N THR A 215 -21.40 26.75 -15.18
CA THR A 215 -22.65 27.49 -15.20
C THR A 215 -23.83 26.62 -15.67
N PRO A 216 -25.01 26.72 -15.02
CA PRO A 216 -26.26 26.11 -15.52
C PRO A 216 -26.72 26.64 -16.87
N GLN A 217 -26.26 27.83 -17.29
CA GLN A 217 -26.62 28.43 -18.58
C GLN A 217 -26.12 27.59 -19.78
N PHE A 218 -25.14 26.71 -19.58
CA PHE A 218 -24.69 25.77 -20.61
C PHE A 218 -25.52 24.50 -20.69
N ALA A 219 -26.49 24.27 -19.80
CA ALA A 219 -27.19 22.98 -19.70
C ALA A 219 -27.89 22.57 -20.99
N GLU A 220 -28.60 23.50 -21.65
CA GLU A 220 -29.35 23.24 -22.88
C GLU A 220 -28.47 22.84 -24.06
N PHE A 221 -27.18 23.21 -24.04
CA PHE A 221 -26.21 22.87 -25.09
C PHE A 221 -25.31 21.69 -24.70
N LEU A 222 -24.85 21.66 -23.44
CA LEU A 222 -23.92 20.66 -22.94
C LEU A 222 -24.57 19.29 -22.77
N LEU A 223 -25.78 19.20 -22.22
CA LEU A 223 -26.43 17.90 -21.99
C LEU A 223 -26.65 17.12 -23.30
N PRO A 224 -27.14 17.73 -24.41
CA PRO A 224 -27.16 17.09 -25.71
C PRO A 224 -25.79 16.60 -26.18
N LEU A 225 -24.74 17.42 -26.05
CA LEU A 225 -23.38 17.06 -26.44
C LEU A 225 -22.87 15.85 -25.65
N LEU A 226 -23.07 15.83 -24.33
CA LEU A 226 -22.64 14.72 -23.47
C LEU A 226 -23.39 13.43 -23.82
N ILE A 227 -24.69 13.49 -24.12
CA ILE A 227 -25.47 12.34 -24.59
C ILE A 227 -24.91 11.83 -25.93
N GLU A 228 -24.68 12.72 -26.90
CA GLU A 228 -24.11 12.35 -28.21
C GLU A 228 -22.75 11.64 -28.05
N LYS A 229 -21.86 12.17 -27.20
CA LYS A 229 -20.54 11.59 -26.97
C LYS A 229 -20.58 10.30 -26.16
N LEU A 230 -21.51 10.18 -25.21
CA LEU A 230 -21.76 8.94 -24.46
C LEU A 230 -22.29 7.82 -25.38
N ASP A 231 -23.09 8.18 -26.38
CA ASP A 231 -23.68 7.25 -27.35
C ASP A 231 -22.71 6.85 -28.48
N SER A 232 -21.56 7.52 -28.60
CA SER A 232 -20.51 7.17 -29.57
C SER A 232 -19.77 5.86 -29.20
N GLU A 233 -18.97 5.28 -30.10
CA GLU A 233 -18.16 4.09 -29.78
C GLU A 233 -16.84 4.40 -29.07
N LEU A 234 -16.44 5.68 -28.99
CA LEU A 234 -15.13 6.09 -28.49
C LEU A 234 -15.07 6.07 -26.95
N GLN A 235 -14.35 5.08 -26.38
CA GLN A 235 -14.27 4.89 -24.93
C GLN A 235 -13.78 6.12 -24.14
N SER A 236 -12.79 6.86 -24.67
CA SER A 236 -12.32 8.08 -24.01
C SER A 236 -13.38 9.17 -23.98
N ALA A 237 -14.16 9.31 -25.06
CA ALA A 237 -15.27 10.26 -25.11
C ALA A 237 -16.37 9.90 -24.11
N LYS A 238 -16.69 8.61 -23.97
CA LYS A 238 -17.65 8.13 -22.95
C LYS A 238 -17.22 8.51 -21.54
N LEU A 239 -15.95 8.23 -21.20
CA LEU A 239 -15.40 8.56 -19.88
C LEU A 239 -15.45 10.06 -19.61
N ASP A 240 -14.96 10.87 -20.55
CA ASP A 240 -14.96 12.33 -20.40
C ASP A 240 -16.39 12.86 -20.25
N SER A 241 -17.36 12.25 -20.95
CA SER A 241 -18.77 12.64 -20.90
C SER A 241 -19.40 12.34 -19.54
N LEU A 242 -19.18 11.15 -18.99
CA LEU A 242 -19.70 10.72 -17.69
C LEU A 242 -19.12 11.54 -16.53
N GLN A 243 -17.81 11.78 -16.57
CA GLN A 243 -17.12 12.57 -15.57
C GLN A 243 -17.56 14.04 -15.61
N THR A 244 -17.78 14.58 -16.82
CA THR A 244 -18.30 15.95 -17.00
C THR A 244 -19.75 16.06 -16.55
N LEU A 245 -20.60 15.07 -16.86
CA LEU A 245 -21.98 15.00 -16.37
C LEU A 245 -22.05 15.00 -14.85
N THR A 246 -21.19 14.20 -14.20
CA THR A 246 -21.08 14.15 -12.73
C THR A 246 -20.69 15.51 -12.16
N ALA A 247 -19.75 16.22 -12.79
CA ALA A 247 -19.37 17.58 -12.39
C ALA A 247 -20.53 18.58 -12.57
N CYS A 248 -21.31 18.47 -13.67
CA CYS A 248 -22.49 19.32 -13.90
C CYS A 248 -23.55 19.11 -12.81
N CYS A 249 -23.78 17.87 -12.38
CA CYS A 249 -24.75 17.54 -11.32
C CYS A 249 -24.41 18.16 -9.94
N ALA A 250 -23.22 18.74 -9.77
CA ALA A 250 -22.87 19.49 -8.57
C ALA A 250 -23.51 20.89 -8.53
N ILE A 251 -23.77 21.49 -9.70
CA ILE A 251 -24.27 22.87 -9.82
C ILE A 251 -25.62 23.00 -10.55
N TYR A 252 -26.04 21.98 -11.31
CA TYR A 252 -27.34 21.97 -11.97
C TYR A 252 -28.45 21.65 -10.97
N GLY A 253 -29.69 21.97 -11.35
CA GLY A 253 -30.89 21.64 -10.60
C GLY A 253 -31.88 20.83 -11.44
N GLN A 254 -33.10 20.71 -10.90
CA GLN A 254 -34.20 20.01 -11.55
C GLN A 254 -34.58 20.60 -12.92
N LYS A 255 -34.57 21.92 -13.04
CA LYS A 255 -35.04 22.64 -14.24
C LYS A 255 -34.17 22.33 -15.46
N GLU A 256 -32.87 22.35 -15.30
CA GLU A 256 -31.90 22.15 -16.38
C GLU A 256 -31.91 20.69 -16.88
N LEU A 257 -32.14 19.74 -15.98
CA LEU A 257 -32.10 18.31 -16.29
C LEU A 257 -33.42 17.78 -16.86
N GLN A 258 -34.55 18.44 -16.60
CA GLN A 258 -35.91 17.92 -16.84
C GLN A 258 -36.11 17.37 -18.26
N GLU A 259 -35.70 18.11 -19.29
CA GLU A 259 -35.93 17.73 -20.69
C GLU A 259 -35.05 16.54 -21.13
N PHE A 260 -33.83 16.43 -20.58
CA PHE A 260 -32.82 15.47 -21.03
C PHE A 260 -32.75 14.20 -20.19
N LEU A 261 -33.38 14.19 -19.02
CA LEU A 261 -33.33 13.11 -18.04
C LEU A 261 -33.76 11.73 -18.58
N PRO A 262 -34.81 11.58 -19.42
CA PRO A 262 -35.14 10.30 -20.05
C PRO A 262 -34.03 9.77 -20.98
N SER A 263 -33.40 10.67 -21.75
CA SER A 263 -32.32 10.32 -22.67
C SER A 263 -31.05 9.95 -21.90
N LEU A 264 -30.69 10.73 -20.88
CA LEU A 264 -29.57 10.42 -19.98
C LEU A 264 -29.73 9.05 -19.33
N TRP A 265 -30.93 8.74 -18.81
CA TRP A 265 -31.23 7.42 -18.27
C TRP A 265 -31.01 6.31 -19.29
N SER A 266 -31.56 6.48 -20.50
CA SER A 266 -31.44 5.50 -21.57
C SER A 266 -29.98 5.21 -21.91
N SER A 267 -29.15 6.25 -22.05
CA SER A 267 -27.72 6.12 -22.36
C SER A 267 -26.95 5.47 -21.21
N LEU A 268 -27.12 5.93 -19.96
CA LEU A 268 -26.46 5.36 -18.79
C LEU A 268 -26.81 3.87 -18.60
N ARG A 269 -28.11 3.54 -18.71
CA ARG A 269 -28.59 2.17 -18.62
C ARG A 269 -27.93 1.33 -19.71
N ARG A 270 -28.00 1.76 -20.97
CA ARG A 270 -27.44 1.02 -22.11
C ARG A 270 -25.95 0.73 -21.91
N GLU A 271 -25.16 1.71 -21.48
CA GLU A 271 -23.73 1.54 -21.25
C GLU A 271 -23.42 0.55 -20.13
N VAL A 272 -24.15 0.60 -19.00
CA VAL A 272 -23.93 -0.37 -17.90
C VAL A 272 -24.23 -1.82 -18.32
N PHE A 273 -25.18 -2.04 -19.23
CA PHE A 273 -25.45 -3.38 -19.76
C PHE A 273 -24.47 -3.85 -20.84
N GLN A 274 -23.87 -2.93 -21.61
CA GLN A 274 -23.12 -3.27 -22.82
C GLN A 274 -21.60 -3.16 -22.67
N THR A 275 -21.11 -2.30 -21.77
CA THR A 275 -19.69 -2.02 -21.67
C THR A 275 -18.90 -3.22 -21.14
N ALA A 276 -17.75 -3.49 -21.76
CA ALA A 276 -16.75 -4.41 -21.22
C ALA A 276 -15.71 -3.69 -20.34
N SER A 277 -15.78 -2.36 -20.25
CA SER A 277 -14.83 -1.54 -19.49
C SER A 277 -15.39 -1.26 -18.09
N GLU A 278 -14.78 -1.86 -17.07
CA GLU A 278 -15.12 -1.63 -15.66
C GLU A 278 -15.03 -0.14 -15.28
N LYS A 279 -14.09 0.61 -15.89
CA LYS A 279 -13.96 2.05 -15.66
C LYS A 279 -15.18 2.82 -16.17
N ILE A 280 -15.69 2.48 -17.35
CA ILE A 280 -16.91 3.11 -17.90
C ILE A 280 -18.12 2.75 -17.05
N GLU A 281 -18.24 1.49 -16.64
CA GLU A 281 -19.32 1.05 -15.76
C GLU A 281 -19.34 1.85 -14.45
N MET A 282 -18.19 2.00 -13.80
CA MET A 282 -18.05 2.77 -12.56
C MET A 282 -18.47 4.24 -12.73
N GLU A 283 -18.01 4.91 -13.80
CA GLU A 283 -18.37 6.31 -14.07
C GLU A 283 -19.86 6.47 -14.45
N CYS A 284 -20.47 5.46 -15.09
CA CYS A 284 -21.92 5.45 -15.33
C CYS A 284 -22.71 5.40 -14.02
N LEU A 285 -22.29 4.53 -13.10
CA LEU A 285 -22.93 4.41 -11.78
C LEU A 285 -22.73 5.68 -10.94
N ALA A 286 -21.56 6.32 -11.02
CA ALA A 286 -21.29 7.60 -10.38
C ALA A 286 -22.16 8.73 -10.95
N ALA A 287 -22.32 8.78 -12.28
CA ALA A 287 -23.19 9.76 -12.92
C ALA A 287 -24.67 9.55 -12.54
N LEU A 288 -25.15 8.31 -12.50
CA LEU A 288 -26.51 8.00 -12.04
C LEU A 288 -26.73 8.41 -10.58
N HIS A 289 -25.76 8.10 -9.71
CA HIS A 289 -25.78 8.54 -8.32
C HIS A 289 -25.84 10.07 -8.21
N ALA A 290 -25.02 10.79 -8.97
CA ALA A 290 -24.98 12.25 -8.96
C ALA A 290 -26.29 12.88 -9.46
N LEU A 291 -26.90 12.31 -10.51
CA LEU A 291 -28.22 12.70 -11.01
C LEU A 291 -29.30 12.50 -9.95
N SER A 292 -29.38 11.31 -9.35
CA SER A 292 -30.34 11.01 -8.27
C SER A 292 -30.14 11.96 -7.07
N ALA A 293 -28.89 12.25 -6.70
CA ALA A 293 -28.58 13.18 -5.62
C ALA A 293 -29.03 14.62 -5.96
N CYS A 294 -28.75 15.07 -7.19
CA CYS A 294 -29.15 16.38 -7.70
C CYS A 294 -30.67 16.59 -7.64
N LEU A 295 -31.44 15.61 -8.13
CA LEU A 295 -32.90 15.64 -8.06
C LEU A 295 -33.40 15.62 -6.62
N SER A 296 -32.79 14.81 -5.75
CA SER A 296 -33.20 14.73 -4.33
C SER A 296 -33.06 16.04 -3.56
N ARG A 297 -32.02 16.84 -3.86
CA ARG A 297 -31.83 18.17 -3.26
C ARG A 297 -32.91 19.15 -3.71
N SER A 298 -33.38 19.03 -4.95
CA SER A 298 -34.35 19.93 -5.56
C SER A 298 -35.77 19.75 -5.01
N VAL A 299 -36.09 18.59 -4.43
CA VAL A 299 -37.41 18.31 -3.82
C VAL A 299 -37.68 19.20 -2.59
N LEU A 300 -36.64 19.72 -1.94
CA LEU A 300 -36.78 20.61 -0.78
C LEU A 300 -37.01 22.08 -1.17
N SER A 301 -36.83 22.45 -2.45
CA SER A 301 -36.68 23.85 -2.88
C SER A 301 -37.84 24.49 -3.64
N SER A 302 -38.95 23.81 -3.99
CA SER A 302 -40.01 24.44 -4.82
C SER A 302 -41.40 23.78 -4.80
N ASP A 303 -42.43 24.59 -5.10
CA ASP A 303 -43.83 24.26 -5.44
C ASP A 303 -44.00 23.47 -6.78
N SER A 304 -42.97 22.76 -7.24
CA SER A 304 -42.92 22.06 -8.53
C SER A 304 -43.20 20.55 -8.41
N GLU A 305 -43.61 19.92 -9.53
CA GLU A 305 -43.76 18.45 -9.60
C GLU A 305 -42.47 17.73 -9.17
N ASP A 306 -42.61 16.67 -8.37
CA ASP A 306 -41.51 15.83 -7.88
C ASP A 306 -40.96 14.96 -9.04
N LEU A 307 -39.96 15.48 -9.76
CA LEU A 307 -39.29 14.74 -10.83
C LEU A 307 -38.38 13.61 -10.31
N LEU A 308 -38.06 13.59 -9.01
CA LEU A 308 -37.30 12.48 -8.44
C LEU A 308 -38.14 11.21 -8.45
N ASP A 309 -39.39 11.26 -8.00
CA ASP A 309 -40.24 10.05 -7.92
C ASP A 309 -40.56 9.47 -9.31
N SER A 310 -40.80 10.33 -10.30
CA SER A 310 -41.02 9.88 -11.69
C SER A 310 -39.75 9.23 -12.26
N PHE A 311 -38.57 9.84 -12.06
CA PHE A 311 -37.29 9.28 -12.48
C PHE A 311 -36.99 7.92 -11.82
N LEU A 312 -37.12 7.83 -10.49
CA LEU A 312 -36.92 6.58 -9.77
C LEU A 312 -37.92 5.50 -10.19
N SER A 313 -39.16 5.88 -10.49
CA SER A 313 -40.17 4.97 -11.01
C SER A 313 -39.79 4.41 -12.38
N SER A 314 -39.23 5.22 -13.27
CA SER A 314 -38.70 4.75 -14.56
C SER A 314 -37.54 3.77 -14.39
N ILE A 315 -36.58 4.07 -13.49
CA ILE A 315 -35.46 3.17 -13.17
C ILE A 315 -35.98 1.83 -12.65
N LEU A 316 -36.89 1.89 -11.66
CA LEU A 316 -37.49 0.70 -11.04
C LEU A 316 -38.26 -0.14 -12.06
N GLN A 317 -39.05 0.49 -12.93
CA GLN A 317 -39.82 -0.21 -13.95
C GLN A 317 -38.93 -0.94 -14.96
N ASP A 318 -37.88 -0.28 -15.45
CA ASP A 318 -36.94 -0.85 -16.41
C ASP A 318 -36.08 -1.97 -15.81
N CYS A 319 -35.72 -1.86 -14.53
CA CYS A 319 -34.91 -2.88 -13.86
C CYS A 319 -35.75 -4.07 -13.35
N ARG A 320 -37.05 -3.87 -13.08
CA ARG A 320 -37.92 -4.89 -12.48
C ARG A 320 -38.02 -6.15 -13.33
N HIS A 321 -38.11 -6.03 -14.65
CA HIS A 321 -38.23 -7.20 -15.53
C HIS A 321 -36.96 -8.07 -15.44
N HIS A 322 -35.79 -7.44 -15.55
CA HIS A 322 -34.50 -8.12 -15.42
C HIS A 322 -34.30 -8.76 -14.04
N LEU A 323 -34.69 -8.11 -12.95
CA LEU A 323 -34.60 -8.69 -11.60
C LEU A 323 -35.48 -9.92 -11.40
N CYS A 324 -36.58 -10.02 -12.14
CA CYS A 324 -37.54 -11.12 -12.04
C CYS A 324 -37.28 -12.25 -13.04
N GLU A 325 -36.38 -12.06 -14.00
CA GLU A 325 -36.02 -13.08 -14.98
C GLU A 325 -35.16 -14.19 -14.34
N PRO A 326 -35.30 -15.44 -14.81
CA PRO A 326 -34.47 -16.55 -14.33
C PRO A 326 -33.00 -16.47 -14.82
N ASP A 327 -32.72 -15.68 -15.87
CA ASP A 327 -31.37 -15.46 -16.38
C ASP A 327 -30.64 -14.42 -15.51
N MET A 328 -29.53 -14.84 -14.90
CA MET A 328 -28.74 -14.03 -13.97
C MET A 328 -27.86 -12.99 -14.69
N LYS A 329 -27.72 -13.04 -16.02
CA LYS A 329 -26.83 -12.14 -16.77
C LYS A 329 -27.22 -10.66 -16.66
N LEU A 330 -28.52 -10.36 -16.73
CA LEU A 330 -29.05 -8.98 -16.71
C LEU A 330 -29.44 -8.52 -15.30
N VAL A 331 -29.54 -9.45 -14.37
CA VAL A 331 -29.89 -9.21 -12.96
C VAL A 331 -28.83 -8.35 -12.27
N TRP A 332 -27.54 -8.68 -12.45
CA TRP A 332 -26.44 -8.00 -11.74
C TRP A 332 -26.23 -6.54 -12.16
N PRO A 333 -26.17 -6.18 -13.46
CA PRO A 333 -26.09 -4.78 -13.88
C PRO A 333 -27.30 -3.95 -13.41
N SER A 334 -28.50 -4.56 -13.41
CA SER A 334 -29.72 -3.92 -12.89
C SER A 334 -29.61 -3.58 -11.40
N ALA A 335 -29.09 -4.52 -10.60
CA ALA A 335 -28.89 -4.29 -9.17
C ALA A 335 -27.86 -3.20 -8.90
N LYS A 336 -26.76 -3.15 -9.67
CA LYS A 336 -25.76 -2.06 -9.55
C LYS A 336 -26.37 -0.69 -9.84
N LEU A 337 -27.18 -0.56 -10.90
CA LEU A 337 -27.89 0.69 -11.22
C LEU A 337 -28.79 1.13 -10.06
N LEU A 338 -29.57 0.20 -9.51
CA LEU A 338 -30.46 0.45 -8.39
C LEU A 338 -29.70 0.83 -7.10
N GLN A 339 -28.58 0.15 -6.80
CA GLN A 339 -27.72 0.47 -5.66
C GLN A 339 -27.06 1.85 -5.81
N ALA A 340 -26.61 2.21 -7.02
CA ALA A 340 -26.04 3.52 -7.29
C ALA A 340 -27.05 4.66 -7.06
N ALA A 341 -28.27 4.51 -7.59
CA ALA A 341 -29.36 5.45 -7.36
C ALA A 341 -29.81 5.47 -5.88
N ALA A 342 -29.87 4.30 -5.22
CA ALA A 342 -30.24 4.20 -3.80
C ALA A 342 -29.20 4.91 -2.91
N GLY A 343 -27.92 4.77 -3.21
CA GLY A 343 -26.84 5.37 -2.44
C GLY A 343 -26.73 6.90 -2.51
N ALA A 344 -27.56 7.56 -3.34
CA ALA A 344 -27.52 8.99 -3.61
C ALA A 344 -28.08 9.87 -2.46
N SER A 345 -29.17 9.45 -1.83
CA SER A 345 -29.78 10.12 -0.68
C SER A 345 -30.59 9.13 0.17
N LEU A 346 -30.94 9.51 1.40
CA LEU A 346 -31.81 8.69 2.23
C LEU A 346 -33.19 8.46 1.58
N ARG A 347 -33.78 9.50 0.97
CA ARG A 347 -35.08 9.41 0.28
C ARG A 347 -35.05 8.44 -0.90
N THR A 348 -34.01 8.49 -1.73
CA THR A 348 -33.84 7.54 -2.85
C THR A 348 -33.64 6.12 -2.34
N TYR A 349 -32.88 5.95 -1.26
CA TYR A 349 -32.69 4.67 -0.60
C TYR A 349 -34.01 4.05 -0.14
N HIS A 350 -34.83 4.77 0.63
CA HIS A 350 -36.14 4.27 1.09
C HIS A 350 -37.06 3.91 -0.08
N ARG A 351 -37.15 4.78 -1.08
CA ARG A 351 -38.03 4.58 -2.24
C ARG A 351 -37.67 3.32 -3.04
N ILE A 352 -36.37 3.10 -3.27
CA ILE A 352 -35.86 1.95 -4.01
C ILE A 352 -35.98 0.67 -3.17
N THR A 353 -35.52 0.69 -1.92
CA THR A 353 -35.53 -0.51 -1.07
C THR A 353 -36.94 -1.00 -0.76
N HIS A 354 -37.93 -0.10 -0.63
CA HIS A 354 -39.36 -0.45 -0.51
C HIS A 354 -39.82 -1.36 -1.65
N SER A 355 -39.30 -1.13 -2.86
CA SER A 355 -39.72 -1.84 -4.06
C SER A 355 -38.84 -3.06 -4.36
N VAL A 356 -37.54 -2.99 -4.04
CA VAL A 356 -36.54 -3.98 -4.44
C VAL A 356 -36.32 -5.08 -3.40
N LEU A 357 -36.28 -4.77 -2.11
CA LEU A 357 -35.99 -5.79 -1.08
C LEU A 357 -37.01 -6.94 -1.06
N PRO A 358 -38.34 -6.68 -1.11
CA PRO A 358 -39.33 -7.77 -1.18
C PRO A 358 -39.12 -8.67 -2.42
N LEU A 359 -38.78 -8.07 -3.57
CA LEU A 359 -38.54 -8.81 -4.81
C LEU A 359 -37.31 -9.71 -4.70
N LEU A 360 -36.20 -9.20 -4.16
CA LEU A 360 -34.97 -10.00 -3.99
C LEU A 360 -35.19 -11.17 -3.02
N LEU A 361 -35.92 -10.94 -1.92
CA LEU A 361 -36.27 -12.00 -0.97
C LEU A 361 -37.15 -13.07 -1.63
N GLU A 362 -38.18 -12.65 -2.38
CA GLU A 362 -39.03 -13.57 -3.14
C GLU A 362 -38.20 -14.37 -4.16
N GLN A 363 -37.32 -13.71 -4.92
CA GLN A 363 -36.45 -14.39 -5.89
C GLN A 363 -35.47 -15.36 -5.25
N TYR A 364 -34.93 -15.04 -4.06
CA TYR A 364 -34.07 -15.97 -3.32
C TYR A 364 -34.82 -17.25 -2.95
N THR A 365 -36.07 -17.12 -2.50
CA THR A 365 -36.90 -18.28 -2.13
C THR A 365 -37.32 -19.12 -3.34
N LYS A 366 -37.58 -18.47 -4.48
CA LYS A 366 -37.96 -19.15 -5.74
C LYS A 366 -36.83 -19.96 -6.35
N HIS A 367 -35.59 -19.46 -6.29
CA HIS A 367 -34.44 -20.15 -6.85
C HIS A 367 -33.90 -21.21 -5.88
N THR A 368 -33.54 -22.38 -6.42
CA THR A 368 -33.01 -23.51 -5.64
C THR A 368 -31.51 -23.72 -5.81
N GLN A 369 -30.90 -23.16 -6.87
CA GLN A 369 -29.47 -23.33 -7.13
C GLN A 369 -28.64 -22.39 -6.24
N SER A 370 -27.61 -22.93 -5.57
CA SER A 370 -26.74 -22.16 -4.69
C SER A 370 -26.03 -20.99 -5.38
N SER A 371 -25.67 -21.13 -6.66
CA SER A 371 -25.02 -20.06 -7.44
C SER A 371 -25.94 -18.86 -7.70
N GLN A 372 -27.23 -19.12 -7.95
CA GLN A 372 -28.25 -18.10 -8.14
C GLN A 372 -28.57 -17.42 -6.80
N ARG A 373 -28.77 -18.21 -5.74
CA ARG A 373 -28.96 -17.70 -4.37
C ARG A 373 -27.80 -16.82 -3.91
N ARG A 374 -26.55 -17.21 -4.21
CA ARG A 374 -25.35 -16.42 -3.95
C ARG A 374 -25.44 -15.05 -4.61
N THR A 375 -25.71 -15.03 -5.91
CA THR A 375 -25.83 -13.78 -6.67
C THR A 375 -26.93 -12.89 -6.10
N ILE A 376 -28.07 -13.46 -5.72
CA ILE A 376 -29.18 -12.72 -5.10
C ILE A 376 -28.80 -12.16 -3.73
N LEU A 377 -28.10 -12.94 -2.91
CA LEU A 377 -27.64 -12.51 -1.61
C LEU A 377 -26.56 -11.43 -1.71
N GLU A 378 -25.68 -11.47 -2.72
CA GLU A 378 -24.71 -10.40 -2.99
C GLU A 378 -25.41 -9.10 -3.38
N MET A 379 -26.51 -9.16 -4.14
CA MET A 379 -27.31 -7.97 -4.45
C MET A 379 -27.97 -7.40 -3.19
N LEU A 380 -28.55 -8.27 -2.37
CA LEU A 380 -29.15 -7.89 -1.10
C LEU A 380 -28.10 -7.24 -0.17
N LEU A 381 -26.91 -7.84 -0.09
CA LEU A 381 -25.78 -7.35 0.70
C LEU A 381 -25.42 -5.90 0.33
N GLY A 382 -25.34 -5.56 -0.96
CA GLY A 382 -25.05 -4.18 -1.36
C GLY A 382 -26.08 -3.16 -0.87
N PHE A 383 -27.36 -3.53 -0.75
CA PHE A 383 -28.36 -2.65 -0.12
C PHE A 383 -28.20 -2.58 1.40
N LEU A 384 -27.84 -3.68 2.06
CA LEU A 384 -27.58 -3.70 3.50
C LEU A 384 -26.35 -2.84 3.87
N GLU A 385 -25.29 -2.87 3.06
CA GLU A 385 -24.11 -2.02 3.23
C GLU A 385 -24.46 -0.53 3.08
N LEU A 386 -25.35 -0.18 2.14
CA LEU A 386 -25.84 1.18 2.00
C LEU A 386 -26.60 1.67 3.24
N GLN A 387 -27.30 0.80 3.98
CA GLN A 387 -27.95 1.19 5.24
C GLN A 387 -26.93 1.70 6.27
N GLN A 388 -25.76 1.06 6.37
CA GLN A 388 -24.72 1.46 7.32
C GLN A 388 -24.24 2.89 7.06
N LYS A 389 -24.23 3.35 5.81
CA LYS A 389 -23.87 4.72 5.41
C LYS A 389 -24.83 5.76 5.98
N TRP A 390 -26.12 5.43 6.09
CA TRP A 390 -27.15 6.38 6.50
C TRP A 390 -27.43 6.38 8.02
N GLY A 391 -26.99 5.34 8.74
CA GLY A 391 -27.15 5.24 10.19
C GLY A 391 -28.56 4.83 10.64
N HIS A 392 -28.91 5.20 11.88
CA HIS A 392 -30.18 4.85 12.50
C HIS A 392 -31.32 5.71 11.92
N VAL A 393 -32.27 5.07 11.26
CA VAL A 393 -33.52 5.69 10.78
C VAL A 393 -34.63 5.44 11.81
N GLU A 394 -35.57 6.38 11.97
CA GLU A 394 -36.75 6.18 12.82
C GLU A 394 -37.50 4.90 12.42
N GLU A 395 -37.99 4.13 13.41
CA GLU A 395 -38.53 2.78 13.22
C GLU A 395 -39.68 2.73 12.20
N ASP A 396 -40.48 3.80 12.13
CA ASP A 396 -41.66 3.89 11.27
C ASP A 396 -41.34 4.09 9.76
N GLU A 397 -40.11 4.49 9.41
CA GLU A 397 -39.72 4.76 8.00
C GLU A 397 -38.87 3.65 7.36
N SER A 398 -38.36 2.70 8.16
CA SER A 398 -37.43 1.66 7.68
C SER A 398 -38.13 0.37 7.25
N ILE A 399 -38.28 0.17 5.93
CA ILE A 399 -38.72 -1.12 5.35
C ILE A 399 -37.80 -2.27 5.78
N LEU A 400 -36.52 -2.01 6.00
CA LEU A 400 -35.58 -3.05 6.39
C LEU A 400 -35.95 -3.65 7.75
N LEU A 401 -36.44 -2.84 8.70
CA LEU A 401 -36.93 -3.33 10.00
C LEU A 401 -38.21 -4.17 9.84
N SER A 402 -39.14 -3.77 8.96
CA SER A 402 -40.34 -4.57 8.71
C SER A 402 -40.04 -5.91 8.01
N LEU A 403 -38.91 -5.99 7.31
CA LEU A 403 -38.41 -7.20 6.64
C LEU A 403 -37.31 -7.93 7.42
N GLN A 404 -37.10 -7.61 8.70
CA GLN A 404 -36.04 -8.17 9.54
C GLN A 404 -36.03 -9.72 9.52
N ALA A 405 -37.15 -10.35 9.88
CA ALA A 405 -37.25 -11.81 9.95
C ALA A 405 -37.00 -12.51 8.60
N PRO A 406 -37.61 -12.07 7.47
CA PRO A 406 -37.27 -12.58 6.14
C PRO A 406 -35.79 -12.44 5.77
N VAL A 407 -35.16 -11.30 6.07
CA VAL A 407 -33.74 -11.05 5.77
C VAL A 407 -32.85 -11.98 6.58
N CYS A 408 -33.08 -12.10 7.90
CA CYS A 408 -32.34 -13.02 8.75
C CYS A 408 -32.50 -14.47 8.28
N SER A 409 -33.71 -14.89 7.89
CA SER A 409 -34.00 -16.23 7.37
C SER A 409 -33.18 -16.56 6.13
N VAL A 410 -33.09 -15.64 5.17
CA VAL A 410 -32.29 -15.81 3.95
C VAL A 410 -30.80 -15.92 4.27
N VAL A 411 -30.29 -15.08 5.17
CA VAL A 411 -28.88 -15.11 5.61
C VAL A 411 -28.57 -16.43 6.32
N PHE A 412 -29.38 -16.85 7.30
CA PHE A 412 -29.19 -18.12 8.00
C PHE A 412 -29.31 -19.32 7.07
N SER A 413 -30.23 -19.29 6.10
CA SER A 413 -30.32 -20.31 5.06
C SER A 413 -29.04 -20.39 4.21
N ALA A 414 -28.39 -19.27 3.90
CA ALA A 414 -27.15 -19.24 3.14
C ALA A 414 -25.98 -19.85 3.92
N LEU A 415 -25.92 -19.61 5.23
CA LEU A 415 -24.91 -20.20 6.11
C LEU A 415 -25.02 -21.73 6.18
N MET A 416 -26.24 -22.27 6.08
CA MET A 416 -26.51 -23.72 6.12
C MET A 416 -26.37 -24.42 4.76
N ASP A 417 -26.16 -23.68 3.67
CA ASP A 417 -26.01 -24.25 2.33
C ASP A 417 -24.65 -24.95 2.20
N PRO A 418 -24.53 -26.07 1.47
CA PRO A 418 -23.24 -26.75 1.26
C PRO A 418 -22.26 -25.97 0.37
N SER A 419 -22.72 -24.94 -0.35
CA SER A 419 -21.85 -24.13 -1.21
C SER A 419 -20.99 -23.16 -0.39
N VAL A 420 -19.67 -23.39 -0.35
CA VAL A 420 -18.68 -22.48 0.27
C VAL A 420 -18.87 -21.03 -0.17
N GLN A 421 -19.08 -20.80 -1.47
CA GLN A 421 -19.25 -19.44 -1.99
C GLN A 421 -20.52 -18.75 -1.48
N LEU A 422 -21.60 -19.52 -1.22
CA LEU A 422 -22.82 -18.96 -0.65
C LEU A 422 -22.67 -18.73 0.86
N GLN A 423 -21.99 -19.63 1.57
CA GLN A 423 -21.65 -19.46 2.98
C GLN A 423 -20.81 -18.20 3.19
N LEU A 424 -19.79 -17.94 2.36
CA LEU A 424 -18.94 -16.75 2.46
C LEU A 424 -19.74 -15.44 2.31
N VAL A 425 -20.68 -15.38 1.36
CA VAL A 425 -21.57 -14.23 1.22
C VAL A 425 -22.53 -14.13 2.40
N GLY A 426 -23.04 -15.26 2.90
CA GLY A 426 -23.85 -15.33 4.11
C GLY A 426 -23.13 -14.80 5.34
N ILE A 427 -21.85 -15.14 5.54
CA ILE A 427 -21.02 -14.67 6.66
C ILE A 427 -20.83 -13.15 6.57
N LYS A 428 -20.56 -12.62 5.37
CA LYS A 428 -20.47 -11.18 5.13
C LYS A 428 -21.77 -10.47 5.45
N ALA A 429 -22.90 -10.98 4.95
CA ALA A 429 -24.22 -10.44 5.25
C ALA A 429 -24.54 -10.49 6.73
N LEU A 430 -24.26 -11.61 7.41
CA LEU A 430 -24.42 -11.75 8.86
C LEU A 430 -23.60 -10.72 9.63
N THR A 431 -22.37 -10.46 9.20
CA THR A 431 -21.49 -9.46 9.84
C THR A 431 -22.04 -8.05 9.67
N VAL A 432 -22.51 -7.72 8.46
CA VAL A 432 -23.18 -6.45 8.16
C VAL A 432 -24.44 -6.29 9.02
N LEU A 433 -25.31 -7.30 9.12
CA LEU A 433 -26.50 -7.27 9.98
C LEU A 433 -26.13 -7.11 11.46
N GLY A 434 -25.12 -7.84 11.95
CA GLY A 434 -24.67 -7.74 13.34
C GLY A 434 -24.05 -6.38 13.68
N SER A 435 -23.49 -5.66 12.72
CA SER A 435 -23.01 -4.30 12.97
C SER A 435 -24.12 -3.25 13.05
N MET A 436 -25.34 -3.55 12.58
CA MET A 436 -26.49 -2.65 12.65
C MET A 436 -27.06 -2.64 14.08
N GLN A 437 -26.84 -1.54 14.80
CA GLN A 437 -27.31 -1.41 16.18
C GLN A 437 -28.84 -1.55 16.28
N GLY A 438 -29.29 -2.43 17.18
CA GLY A 438 -30.72 -2.69 17.41
C GLY A 438 -31.40 -3.56 16.35
N PHE A 439 -30.72 -3.96 15.27
CA PHE A 439 -31.34 -4.75 14.20
C PHE A 439 -31.54 -6.22 14.55
N LEU A 440 -30.69 -6.84 15.38
CA LEU A 440 -30.83 -8.25 15.74
C LEU A 440 -31.46 -8.38 17.14
N SER A 441 -32.44 -9.27 17.29
CA SER A 441 -32.97 -9.62 18.60
C SER A 441 -31.98 -10.46 19.40
N SER A 442 -32.18 -10.60 20.72
CA SER A 442 -31.33 -11.46 21.54
C SER A 442 -31.32 -12.91 21.06
N SER A 443 -32.46 -13.43 20.59
CA SER A 443 -32.56 -14.78 20.01
C SER A 443 -31.82 -14.90 18.67
N ASP A 444 -31.82 -13.85 17.85
CA ASP A 444 -31.08 -13.87 16.59
C ASP A 444 -29.57 -13.86 16.84
N LEU A 445 -29.10 -13.10 17.83
CA LEU A 445 -27.70 -13.06 18.24
C LEU A 445 -27.21 -14.43 18.75
N GLU A 446 -28.05 -15.15 19.48
CA GLU A 446 -27.76 -16.52 19.88
C GLU A 446 -27.58 -17.42 18.65
N LEU A 447 -28.51 -17.37 17.68
CA LEU A 447 -28.42 -18.15 16.43
C LEU A 447 -27.19 -17.78 15.60
N VAL A 448 -26.86 -16.50 15.51
CA VAL A 448 -25.63 -16.00 14.86
C VAL A 448 -24.41 -16.72 15.44
N VAL A 449 -24.28 -16.75 16.76
CA VAL A 449 -23.15 -17.40 17.43
C VAL A 449 -23.14 -18.91 17.16
N ASP A 450 -24.29 -19.59 17.17
CA ASP A 450 -24.35 -21.03 16.83
C ASP A 450 -23.89 -21.31 15.40
N HIS A 451 -24.33 -20.51 14.43
CA HIS A 451 -23.90 -20.65 13.05
C HIS A 451 -22.39 -20.43 12.90
N LEU A 452 -21.83 -19.42 13.58
CA LEU A 452 -20.40 -19.16 13.55
C LEU A 452 -19.59 -20.29 14.20
N ILE A 453 -20.06 -20.85 15.32
CA ILE A 453 -19.43 -22.03 15.95
C ILE A 453 -19.43 -23.21 14.98
N ARG A 454 -20.59 -23.52 14.38
CA ARG A 454 -20.70 -24.64 13.43
C ARG A 454 -19.76 -24.47 12.25
N LEU A 455 -19.73 -23.27 11.66
CA LEU A 455 -18.88 -22.96 10.51
C LEU A 455 -17.38 -23.01 10.87
N ALA A 456 -17.01 -22.49 12.04
CA ALA A 456 -15.62 -22.51 12.51
C ALA A 456 -15.12 -23.93 12.76
N LEU A 457 -15.95 -24.81 13.34
CA LEU A 457 -15.52 -26.14 13.78
C LEU A 457 -15.73 -27.25 12.75
N HIS A 458 -16.89 -27.28 12.09
CA HIS A 458 -17.38 -28.47 11.38
C HIS A 458 -17.32 -28.38 9.86
N GLU A 459 -17.04 -27.22 9.27
CA GLU A 459 -16.88 -27.12 7.81
C GLU A 459 -15.54 -27.73 7.36
N GLU A 460 -15.56 -28.54 6.29
CA GLU A 460 -14.34 -29.15 5.77
C GLU A 460 -13.43 -28.12 5.09
N ASP A 461 -14.04 -27.10 4.46
CA ASP A 461 -13.33 -26.03 3.77
C ASP A 461 -12.74 -24.98 4.73
N SER A 462 -11.47 -24.63 4.53
CA SER A 462 -10.77 -23.67 5.40
C SER A 462 -11.25 -22.24 5.21
N GLN A 463 -11.76 -21.86 4.03
CA GLN A 463 -12.18 -20.48 3.75
C GLN A 463 -13.42 -20.12 4.58
N SER A 464 -14.42 -20.99 4.63
CA SER A 464 -15.62 -20.78 5.45
C SER A 464 -15.29 -20.72 6.94
N SER A 465 -14.40 -21.60 7.41
CA SER A 465 -13.97 -21.64 8.81
C SER A 465 -13.22 -20.36 9.21
N GLU A 466 -12.26 -19.92 8.39
CA GLU A 466 -11.50 -18.68 8.62
C GLU A 466 -12.41 -17.45 8.57
N ALA A 467 -13.31 -17.35 7.58
CA ALA A 467 -14.26 -16.26 7.46
C ALA A 467 -15.22 -16.19 8.67
N ALA A 468 -15.68 -17.34 9.18
CA ALA A 468 -16.53 -17.38 10.37
C ALA A 468 -15.77 -16.93 11.63
N MET A 469 -14.51 -17.32 11.78
CA MET A 469 -13.66 -16.86 12.87
C MET A 469 -13.40 -15.35 12.81
N GLU A 470 -13.16 -14.79 11.62
CA GLU A 470 -13.01 -13.35 11.40
C GLU A 470 -14.31 -12.60 11.74
N ALA A 471 -15.46 -13.09 11.27
CA ALA A 471 -16.77 -12.54 11.60
C ALA A 471 -17.03 -12.56 13.12
N ALA A 472 -16.73 -13.67 13.80
CA ALA A 472 -16.83 -13.76 15.25
C ALA A 472 -15.95 -12.72 15.96
N GLY A 473 -14.69 -12.56 15.53
CA GLY A 473 -13.78 -11.56 16.07
C GLY A 473 -14.26 -10.12 15.85
N SER A 474 -14.93 -9.84 14.72
CA SER A 474 -15.49 -8.52 14.39
C SER A 474 -16.76 -8.17 15.19
N LEU A 475 -17.60 -9.16 15.49
CA LEU A 475 -18.88 -8.98 16.20
C LEU A 475 -18.72 -9.07 17.73
N ALA A 476 -17.69 -9.76 18.20
CA ALA A 476 -17.40 -9.95 19.62
C ALA A 476 -17.28 -8.64 20.43
N PRO A 477 -16.67 -7.55 19.93
CA PRO A 477 -16.64 -6.27 20.64
C PRO A 477 -18.02 -5.62 20.78
N THR A 478 -18.91 -5.84 19.81
CA THR A 478 -20.27 -5.29 19.82
C THR A 478 -21.18 -6.08 20.79
N TYR A 479 -21.03 -7.41 20.85
CA TYR A 479 -21.89 -8.29 21.66
C TYR A 479 -21.11 -9.22 22.60
N PRO A 480 -20.23 -8.70 23.47
CA PRO A 480 -19.27 -9.53 24.18
C PRO A 480 -19.90 -10.58 25.08
N LYS A 481 -21.07 -10.27 25.68
CA LYS A 481 -21.78 -11.18 26.60
C LYS A 481 -22.29 -12.46 25.92
N VAL A 482 -22.74 -12.39 24.67
CA VAL A 482 -23.30 -13.57 23.96
C VAL A 482 -22.16 -14.49 23.52
N PHE A 483 -21.06 -13.92 23.01
CA PHE A 483 -19.88 -14.69 22.64
C PHE A 483 -19.21 -15.34 23.86
N SER A 484 -19.06 -14.60 24.96
CA SER A 484 -18.60 -15.13 26.25
C SER A 484 -19.54 -16.21 26.80
N GLY A 485 -20.86 -15.97 26.81
CA GLY A 485 -21.82 -16.92 27.40
C GLY A 485 -22.07 -18.19 26.58
N ARG A 486 -21.70 -18.20 25.28
CA ARG A 486 -22.08 -19.28 24.36
C ARG A 486 -20.94 -19.86 23.54
N MET A 487 -20.11 -19.02 22.91
CA MET A 487 -19.01 -19.48 22.06
C MET A 487 -17.84 -20.02 22.89
N VAL A 488 -17.40 -19.28 23.91
CA VAL A 488 -16.25 -19.69 24.73
C VAL A 488 -16.50 -21.03 25.45
N PRO A 489 -17.63 -21.26 26.15
CA PRO A 489 -17.92 -22.53 26.82
C PRO A 489 -18.01 -23.70 25.83
N ARG A 490 -18.58 -23.48 24.65
CA ARG A 490 -18.71 -24.52 23.63
C ARG A 490 -17.35 -24.93 23.06
N LEU A 491 -16.46 -23.97 22.83
CA LEU A 491 -15.08 -24.24 22.40
C LEU A 491 -14.26 -24.92 23.49
N GLU A 492 -14.46 -24.55 24.76
CA GLU A 492 -13.83 -25.21 25.91
C GLU A 492 -14.27 -26.67 26.03
N GLU A 493 -15.58 -26.94 25.92
CA GLU A 493 -16.13 -28.30 25.95
C GLU A 493 -15.54 -29.19 24.85
N GLU A 494 -15.43 -28.67 23.63
CA GLU A 494 -14.84 -29.39 22.49
C GLU A 494 -13.35 -29.69 22.71
N LEU A 495 -12.58 -28.75 23.28
CA LEU A 495 -11.17 -28.97 23.66
C LEU A 495 -10.99 -30.01 24.77
N GLN A 496 -11.99 -30.17 25.64
CA GLN A 496 -11.97 -31.15 26.74
C GLN A 496 -12.45 -32.54 26.30
N SER A 497 -13.20 -32.64 25.20
CA SER A 497 -13.79 -33.90 24.73
C SER A 497 -12.74 -34.91 24.24
N GLU A 498 -12.71 -36.09 24.86
CA GLU A 498 -11.89 -37.24 24.41
C GLU A 498 -12.72 -38.07 23.43
N ARG A 499 -12.65 -37.76 22.13
CA ARG A 499 -13.39 -38.52 21.10
C ARG A 499 -12.55 -39.66 20.54
N GLU A 500 -13.13 -40.85 20.42
CA GLU A 500 -12.57 -42.03 19.73
C GLU A 500 -12.58 -41.89 18.18
N GLU A 501 -12.39 -40.68 17.64
CA GLU A 501 -12.35 -40.44 16.20
C GLU A 501 -10.94 -40.70 15.63
N SER A 502 -10.84 -40.95 14.31
CA SER A 502 -9.55 -41.18 13.64
C SER A 502 -8.56 -40.04 13.93
N TYR A 503 -7.35 -40.36 14.37
CA TYR A 503 -6.32 -39.42 14.85
C TYR A 503 -6.13 -38.12 14.04
N HIS A 504 -6.31 -38.14 12.71
CA HIS A 504 -6.15 -36.95 11.87
C HIS A 504 -7.28 -35.92 11.99
N ASN A 505 -8.53 -36.37 12.18
CA ASN A 505 -9.68 -35.46 12.28
C ASN A 505 -9.67 -34.72 13.63
N HIS A 506 -9.25 -35.40 14.71
CA HIS A 506 -9.19 -34.82 16.04
C HIS A 506 -8.19 -33.66 16.15
N HIS A 507 -6.98 -33.78 15.60
CA HIS A 507 -5.99 -32.70 15.62
C HIS A 507 -6.46 -31.46 14.84
N SER A 508 -7.11 -31.66 13.68
CA SER A 508 -7.64 -30.53 12.89
C SER A 508 -8.74 -29.76 13.63
N LEU A 509 -9.60 -30.48 14.37
CA LEU A 509 -10.67 -29.88 15.18
C LEU A 509 -10.10 -29.10 16.37
N GLN A 510 -9.12 -29.66 17.08
CA GLN A 510 -8.43 -28.96 18.18
C GLN A 510 -7.77 -27.67 17.70
N GLN A 511 -7.07 -27.72 16.56
CA GLN A 511 -6.45 -26.54 15.97
C GLN A 511 -7.49 -25.45 15.64
N ARG A 512 -8.65 -25.83 15.07
CA ARG A 512 -9.75 -24.90 14.81
C ARG A 512 -10.33 -24.31 16.09
N CYS A 513 -10.48 -25.10 17.15
CA CYS A 513 -10.94 -24.61 18.45
C CYS A 513 -9.98 -23.56 19.02
N LEU A 514 -8.67 -23.84 18.99
CA LEU A 514 -7.63 -22.91 19.44
C LEU A 514 -7.61 -21.62 18.61
N GLN A 515 -7.78 -21.72 17.28
CA GLN A 515 -7.86 -20.57 16.39
C GLN A 515 -9.14 -19.75 16.61
N ALA A 516 -10.29 -20.40 16.85
CA ALA A 516 -11.56 -19.74 17.13
C ALA A 516 -11.54 -19.00 18.48
N LEU A 517 -10.98 -19.60 19.53
CA LEU A 517 -10.75 -18.95 20.83
C LEU A 517 -9.88 -17.70 20.66
N ALA A 518 -8.80 -17.81 19.88
CA ALA A 518 -7.96 -16.67 19.59
C ALA A 518 -8.70 -15.62 18.74
N ALA A 519 -9.49 -16.02 17.74
CA ALA A 519 -10.18 -15.07 16.88
C ALA A 519 -11.24 -14.24 17.61
N VAL A 520 -11.99 -14.85 18.54
CA VAL A 520 -13.05 -14.16 19.33
C VAL A 520 -12.50 -13.28 20.46
N SER A 521 -11.20 -13.37 20.77
CA SER A 521 -10.53 -12.66 21.87
C SER A 521 -10.24 -11.17 21.55
N THR A 522 -11.22 -10.45 21.03
CA THR A 522 -11.08 -9.05 20.60
C THR A 522 -11.64 -8.04 21.61
N HIS A 523 -12.29 -8.50 22.69
CA HIS A 523 -12.80 -7.67 23.78
C HIS A 523 -12.29 -8.16 25.14
N THR A 524 -11.93 -7.23 26.04
CA THR A 524 -11.28 -7.51 27.34
C THR A 524 -12.02 -8.54 28.19
N SER A 525 -13.37 -8.50 28.21
CA SER A 525 -14.16 -9.47 28.96
C SER A 525 -14.03 -10.90 28.42
N ILE A 526 -13.92 -11.05 27.09
CA ILE A 526 -13.74 -12.35 26.43
C ILE A 526 -12.31 -12.84 26.63
N VAL A 527 -11.32 -11.94 26.57
CA VAL A 527 -9.92 -12.26 26.90
C VAL A 527 -9.81 -12.86 28.31
N LYS A 528 -10.54 -12.30 29.29
CA LYS A 528 -10.58 -12.79 30.67
C LYS A 528 -11.16 -14.21 30.83
N GLU A 529 -11.86 -14.72 29.83
CA GLU A 529 -12.43 -16.08 29.83
C GLU A 529 -11.62 -17.04 28.95
N THR A 530 -11.18 -16.58 27.78
CA THR A 530 -10.41 -17.40 26.82
C THR A 530 -8.98 -17.69 27.27
N VAL A 531 -8.29 -16.73 27.89
CA VAL A 531 -6.91 -16.92 28.37
C VAL A 531 -6.80 -18.05 29.41
N PRO A 532 -7.65 -18.12 30.44
CA PRO A 532 -7.69 -19.26 31.35
C PRO A 532 -7.88 -20.60 30.63
N VAL A 533 -8.79 -20.69 29.65
CA VAL A 533 -9.04 -21.92 28.89
C VAL A 533 -7.79 -22.37 28.13
N LEU A 534 -7.11 -21.44 27.44
CA LEU A 534 -5.88 -21.73 26.71
C LEU A 534 -4.74 -22.18 27.64
N LEU A 535 -4.56 -21.52 28.79
CA LEU A 535 -3.54 -21.89 29.76
C LEU A 535 -3.81 -23.24 30.43
N GLN A 536 -5.07 -23.53 30.78
CA GLN A 536 -5.47 -24.84 31.33
C GLN A 536 -5.27 -25.96 30.31
N HIS A 537 -5.60 -25.72 29.04
CA HIS A 537 -5.36 -26.68 27.98
C HIS A 537 -3.85 -26.94 27.80
N LEU A 538 -3.00 -25.90 27.82
CA LEU A 538 -1.54 -26.07 27.78
C LEU A 538 -1.03 -26.96 28.94
N GLN A 539 -1.54 -26.75 30.16
CA GLN A 539 -1.21 -27.57 31.32
C GLN A 539 -1.68 -29.03 31.19
N LYS A 540 -2.85 -29.26 30.57
CA LYS A 540 -3.37 -30.61 30.31
C LYS A 540 -2.48 -31.34 29.30
N VAL A 541 -2.15 -30.68 28.18
CA VAL A 541 -1.26 -31.22 27.14
C VAL A 541 0.12 -31.54 27.71
N GLN A 542 0.65 -30.71 28.62
CA GLN A 542 1.91 -30.99 29.31
C GLN A 542 1.90 -32.29 30.12
N LYS A 543 0.81 -32.56 30.86
CA LYS A 543 0.71 -33.73 31.76
C LYS A 543 0.32 -35.04 31.04
N GLY A 544 -0.03 -34.96 29.75
CA GLY A 544 -0.46 -36.11 28.94
C GLY A 544 0.68 -37.08 28.62
N THR A 545 0.36 -38.38 28.60
CA THR A 545 1.32 -39.50 28.48
C THR A 545 1.75 -39.83 27.04
N GLU A 546 1.17 -39.23 26.01
CA GLU A 546 1.42 -39.59 24.61
C GLU A 546 2.54 -38.74 23.95
N ALA A 547 3.34 -39.37 23.10
CA ALA A 547 4.52 -38.80 22.43
C ALA A 547 4.21 -37.73 21.36
N ARG A 548 3.10 -36.99 21.47
CA ARG A 548 2.58 -36.03 20.46
C ARG A 548 2.39 -34.59 20.99
N ASN A 549 2.87 -34.29 22.19
CA ASN A 549 2.62 -33.03 22.90
C ASN A 549 3.22 -31.75 22.26
N THR A 550 4.31 -31.84 21.48
CA THR A 550 5.07 -30.66 21.01
C THR A 550 4.28 -29.78 20.04
N GLN A 551 3.65 -30.37 19.01
CA GLN A 551 2.91 -29.60 17.99
C GLN A 551 1.63 -28.96 18.56
N ASP A 552 0.96 -29.66 19.48
CA ASP A 552 -0.22 -29.14 20.17
C ASP A 552 0.16 -27.97 21.08
N MET A 553 1.26 -28.07 21.84
CA MET A 553 1.82 -26.96 22.63
C MET A 553 2.18 -25.75 21.76
N VAL A 554 2.80 -25.97 20.60
CA VAL A 554 3.11 -24.91 19.63
C VAL A 554 1.83 -24.23 19.16
N SER A 555 0.78 -25.00 18.86
CA SER A 555 -0.52 -24.47 18.42
C SER A 555 -1.20 -23.61 19.50
N VAL A 556 -1.12 -24.03 20.78
CA VAL A 556 -1.62 -23.22 21.89
C VAL A 556 -0.83 -21.92 22.05
N CYS A 557 0.50 -21.98 21.93
CA CYS A 557 1.36 -20.79 21.97
C CYS A 557 1.05 -19.84 20.80
N GLN A 558 0.79 -20.35 19.60
CA GLN A 558 0.37 -19.53 18.45
C GLN A 558 -0.96 -18.83 18.71
N SER A 559 -1.94 -19.52 19.32
CA SER A 559 -3.20 -18.91 19.73
C SER A 559 -3.01 -17.84 20.80
N LEU A 560 -2.22 -18.11 21.85
CA LEU A 560 -1.88 -17.12 22.86
C LEU A 560 -1.15 -15.91 22.26
N HIS A 561 -0.27 -16.12 21.29
CA HIS A 561 0.40 -15.03 20.59
C HIS A 561 -0.60 -14.16 19.81
N ARG A 562 -1.57 -14.77 19.11
CA ARG A 562 -2.63 -14.03 18.41
C ARG A 562 -3.50 -13.22 19.38
N VAL A 563 -3.87 -13.79 20.53
CA VAL A 563 -4.59 -13.06 21.59
C VAL A 563 -3.75 -11.89 22.11
N ALA A 564 -2.46 -12.10 22.35
CA ALA A 564 -1.56 -11.04 22.80
C ALA A 564 -1.54 -9.86 21.82
N LEU A 565 -1.46 -10.14 20.51
CA LEU A 565 -1.49 -9.11 19.46
C LEU A 565 -2.81 -8.33 19.45
N GLN A 566 -3.95 -8.99 19.63
CA GLN A 566 -5.26 -8.32 19.71
C GLN A 566 -5.37 -7.43 20.96
N CYS A 567 -4.80 -7.87 22.08
CA CYS A 567 -4.79 -7.11 23.33
C CYS A 567 -3.94 -5.83 23.25
N GLN A 568 -3.02 -5.69 22.29
CA GLN A 568 -2.15 -4.50 22.21
C GLN A 568 -2.90 -3.19 21.94
N GLN A 569 -4.14 -3.27 21.45
CA GLN A 569 -5.00 -2.10 21.21
C GLN A 569 -5.77 -1.65 22.46
N ASP A 570 -5.87 -2.50 23.49
CA ASP A 570 -6.58 -2.23 24.75
C ASP A 570 -5.64 -2.34 25.96
N ALA A 571 -5.45 -1.24 26.68
CA ALA A 571 -4.52 -1.18 27.81
C ALA A 571 -4.91 -2.15 28.94
N GLU A 572 -6.20 -2.35 29.21
CA GLU A 572 -6.66 -3.27 30.25
C GLU A 572 -6.44 -4.73 29.84
N GLY A 573 -6.77 -5.08 28.60
CA GLY A 573 -6.52 -6.39 28.01
C GLY A 573 -5.04 -6.74 27.99
N CYS A 574 -4.18 -5.81 27.57
CA CYS A 574 -2.73 -5.99 27.58
C CYS A 574 -2.20 -6.21 29.01
N TRP A 575 -2.66 -5.40 29.98
CA TRP A 575 -2.30 -5.57 31.39
C TRP A 575 -2.70 -6.95 31.93
N TYR A 576 -3.95 -7.36 31.70
CA TYR A 576 -4.48 -8.65 32.18
C TYR A 576 -3.74 -9.83 31.53
N PHE A 577 -3.56 -9.79 30.21
CA PHE A 577 -2.84 -10.82 29.46
C PHE A 577 -1.42 -10.96 30.00
N HIS A 578 -0.71 -9.84 30.20
CA HIS A 578 0.64 -9.85 30.74
C HIS A 578 0.72 -10.48 32.12
N GLN A 579 -0.12 -10.03 33.05
CA GLN A 579 -0.14 -10.49 34.44
C GLN A 579 -0.53 -11.97 34.58
N THR A 580 -1.30 -12.50 33.62
CA THR A 580 -1.79 -13.88 33.68
C THR A 580 -0.87 -14.84 32.93
N VAL A 581 -0.49 -14.49 31.70
CA VAL A 581 0.21 -15.41 30.77
C VAL A 581 1.70 -15.45 31.04
N VAL A 582 2.36 -14.31 31.24
CA VAL A 582 3.84 -14.28 31.38
C VAL A 582 4.30 -15.04 32.64
N PRO A 583 3.77 -14.80 33.85
CA PRO A 583 4.14 -15.58 35.03
C PRO A 583 3.80 -17.06 34.90
N CYS A 584 2.66 -17.40 34.28
CA CYS A 584 2.25 -18.81 34.10
C CYS A 584 3.20 -19.57 33.16
N LEU A 585 3.54 -19.00 32.01
CA LEU A 585 4.47 -19.61 31.06
C LEU A 585 5.87 -19.76 31.67
N LEU A 586 6.35 -18.74 32.39
CA LEU A 586 7.62 -18.82 33.13
C LEU A 586 7.58 -19.92 34.20
N ALA A 587 6.51 -20.00 34.98
CA ALA A 587 6.38 -21.02 36.03
C ALA A 587 6.40 -22.44 35.47
N MET A 588 5.63 -22.70 34.41
CA MET A 588 5.60 -24.02 33.74
C MET A 588 6.96 -24.40 33.17
N ALA A 589 7.66 -23.45 32.53
CA ALA A 589 8.98 -23.68 31.96
C ALA A 589 10.06 -23.92 33.04
N VAL A 590 10.06 -23.10 34.10
CA VAL A 590 10.96 -23.25 35.25
C VAL A 590 10.72 -24.58 35.95
N GLN A 591 9.46 -24.96 36.19
CA GLN A 591 9.12 -26.26 36.78
C GLN A 591 9.63 -27.42 35.92
N ALA A 592 9.42 -27.37 34.60
CA ALA A 592 9.90 -28.40 33.68
C ALA A 592 11.44 -28.50 33.67
N ALA A 593 12.15 -27.37 33.78
CA ALA A 593 13.61 -27.33 33.82
C ALA A 593 14.23 -27.86 35.13
N MET A 594 13.45 -27.96 36.20
CA MET A 594 13.92 -28.29 37.55
C MET A 594 13.62 -29.74 37.99
N GLN A 595 12.86 -30.52 37.22
CA GLN A 595 12.54 -31.90 37.57
C GLN A 595 13.75 -32.84 37.39
N GLU A 596 14.03 -33.69 38.40
CA GLU A 596 15.13 -34.66 38.37
C GLU A 596 14.85 -35.87 37.47
N SER A 597 15.84 -36.23 36.65
CA SER A 597 15.79 -37.29 35.65
C SER A 597 15.76 -38.70 36.27
N THR A 598 14.58 -39.22 36.61
CA THR A 598 14.42 -40.63 37.01
C THR A 598 13.55 -41.47 36.06
N HIS A 599 12.70 -40.87 35.22
CA HIS A 599 11.93 -41.61 34.20
C HIS A 599 11.86 -40.86 32.85
N ARG A 600 11.79 -41.60 31.73
CA ARG A 600 11.89 -41.10 30.35
C ARG A 600 10.65 -40.30 29.90
N LEU A 601 10.93 -39.10 29.36
CA LEU A 601 10.39 -38.43 28.15
C LEU A 601 9.20 -37.42 28.19
N PRO A 602 8.05 -37.58 28.87
CA PRO A 602 6.92 -36.65 28.66
C PRO A 602 7.11 -35.24 29.28
N ASP A 603 7.81 -35.11 30.41
CA ASP A 603 7.94 -33.82 31.13
C ASP A 603 8.91 -32.80 30.50
N LYS A 604 9.71 -33.20 29.49
CA LYS A 604 10.70 -32.31 28.84
C LYS A 604 10.21 -31.66 27.54
N ALA A 605 8.97 -31.92 27.11
CA ALA A 605 8.41 -31.37 25.87
C ALA A 605 8.40 -29.84 25.85
N LEU A 606 8.09 -29.18 26.99
CA LEU A 606 8.14 -27.72 27.13
C LEU A 606 9.52 -27.11 26.91
N LEU A 607 10.58 -27.91 27.09
CA LEU A 607 11.97 -27.48 26.92
C LEU A 607 12.47 -27.75 25.50
N GLU A 608 11.68 -28.37 24.62
CA GLU A 608 12.04 -28.54 23.22
C GLU A 608 12.17 -27.19 22.52
N GLU A 609 13.08 -27.12 21.55
CA GLU A 609 13.41 -25.86 20.87
C GLU A 609 12.21 -25.25 20.16
N GLU A 610 11.37 -26.09 19.54
CA GLU A 610 10.18 -25.65 18.82
C GLU A 610 9.14 -25.00 19.74
N VAL A 611 8.93 -25.55 20.95
CA VAL A 611 7.98 -25.01 21.93
C VAL A 611 8.51 -23.72 22.54
N LEU A 612 9.78 -23.70 22.96
CA LEU A 612 10.41 -22.48 23.47
C LEU A 612 10.39 -21.37 22.41
N ALA A 613 10.67 -21.71 21.14
CA ALA A 613 10.58 -20.77 20.02
C ALA A 613 9.16 -20.24 19.80
N ALA A 614 8.13 -21.05 20.05
CA ALA A 614 6.73 -20.62 20.00
C ALA A 614 6.30 -19.76 21.21
N MET A 615 6.94 -19.91 22.37
CA MET A 615 6.70 -19.07 23.56
C MET A 615 7.31 -17.67 23.44
N ILE A 616 8.45 -17.53 22.74
CA ILE A 616 9.12 -16.24 22.51
C ILE A 616 8.17 -15.15 21.97
N PRO A 617 7.42 -15.36 20.87
CA PRO A 617 6.53 -14.32 20.35
C PRO A 617 5.35 -14.04 21.28
N VAL A 618 4.90 -14.99 22.12
CA VAL A 618 3.87 -14.75 23.14
C VAL A 618 4.36 -13.75 24.18
N ILE A 619 5.54 -14.02 24.78
CA ILE A 619 6.13 -13.16 25.81
C ILE A 619 6.50 -11.80 25.23
N SER A 620 7.05 -11.78 24.01
CA SER A 620 7.43 -10.54 23.32
C SER A 620 6.20 -9.66 23.06
N ALA A 621 5.13 -10.22 22.45
CA ALA A 621 3.91 -9.47 22.19
C ALA A 621 3.23 -8.96 23.48
N ALA A 622 3.29 -9.75 24.56
CA ALA A 622 2.78 -9.38 25.88
C ALA A 622 3.63 -8.32 26.61
N THR A 623 4.83 -7.99 26.11
CA THR A 623 5.75 -7.05 26.76
C THR A 623 5.95 -5.75 25.98
N THR A 624 5.82 -5.78 24.65
CA THR A 624 6.07 -4.64 23.78
C THR A 624 5.24 -3.40 24.14
N HIS A 625 3.96 -3.55 24.50
CA HIS A 625 3.05 -2.41 24.68
C HIS A 625 2.70 -2.12 26.15
N LEU A 626 3.52 -2.58 27.09
CA LEU A 626 3.28 -2.36 28.53
C LEU A 626 3.40 -0.87 28.90
N SER A 627 2.62 -0.47 29.90
CA SER A 627 2.83 0.82 30.57
C SER A 627 4.19 0.83 31.28
N PRO A 628 4.86 1.99 31.41
CA PRO A 628 6.18 2.07 32.05
C PRO A 628 6.19 1.53 33.49
N GLU A 629 5.12 1.75 34.25
CA GLU A 629 4.96 1.29 35.62
C GLU A 629 4.90 -0.25 35.69
N LEU A 630 4.05 -0.85 34.87
CA LEU A 630 3.89 -2.31 34.81
C LEU A 630 5.16 -2.98 34.29
N ALA A 631 5.81 -2.39 33.28
CA ALA A 631 7.07 -2.89 32.76
C ALA A 631 8.17 -2.86 33.83
N ALA A 632 8.30 -1.76 34.59
CA ALA A 632 9.25 -1.66 35.70
C ALA A 632 8.97 -2.70 36.80
N GLN A 633 7.70 -2.90 37.16
CA GLN A 633 7.30 -3.93 38.13
C GLN A 633 7.65 -5.33 37.63
N SER A 634 7.26 -5.69 36.41
CA SER A 634 7.54 -7.02 35.86
C SER A 634 9.04 -7.28 35.72
N VAL A 635 9.82 -6.27 35.33
CA VAL A 635 11.28 -6.36 35.26
C VAL A 635 11.91 -6.63 36.63
N SER A 636 11.38 -6.03 37.70
CA SER A 636 11.83 -6.26 39.08
C SER A 636 11.56 -7.68 39.59
N HIS A 637 10.82 -8.49 38.85
CA HIS A 637 10.56 -9.91 39.17
C HIS A 637 11.26 -10.85 38.19
N VAL A 638 11.15 -10.60 36.88
CA VAL A 638 11.69 -11.50 35.85
C VAL A 638 13.22 -11.48 35.82
N VAL A 639 13.89 -10.35 36.06
CA VAL A 639 15.36 -10.31 36.03
C VAL A 639 15.98 -11.03 37.26
N PRO A 640 15.53 -10.76 38.50
CA PRO A 640 15.98 -11.52 39.68
C PRO A 640 15.65 -13.02 39.63
N LEU A 641 14.57 -13.43 38.96
CA LEU A 641 14.32 -14.87 38.72
C LEU A 641 15.51 -15.54 38.03
N PHE A 642 16.08 -14.91 37.01
CA PHE A 642 17.18 -15.52 36.24
C PHE A 642 18.55 -15.29 36.91
N LEU A 643 18.77 -14.16 37.58
CA LEU A 643 20.05 -13.85 38.24
C LEU A 643 20.18 -14.49 39.62
N ASP A 644 19.14 -14.37 40.45
CA ASP A 644 19.15 -14.73 41.87
C ASP A 644 18.33 -16.00 42.18
N GLY A 645 17.52 -16.48 41.22
CA GLY A 645 16.64 -17.63 41.41
C GLY A 645 15.35 -17.30 42.17
N GLU A 646 14.92 -16.04 42.19
CA GLU A 646 13.71 -15.60 42.89
C GLU A 646 12.43 -16.07 42.18
N VAL A 647 11.70 -16.99 42.83
CA VAL A 647 10.48 -17.60 42.28
C VAL A 647 9.18 -17.05 42.89
N SER A 648 9.26 -16.05 43.78
CA SER A 648 8.11 -15.61 44.62
C SER A 648 6.90 -15.12 43.82
N PHE A 649 7.10 -14.53 42.64
CA PHE A 649 6.04 -14.01 41.78
C PHE A 649 5.39 -15.07 40.88
N LEU A 650 5.98 -16.27 40.80
CA LEU A 650 5.47 -17.35 39.95
C LEU A 650 4.27 -18.03 40.62
N PRO A 651 3.24 -18.44 39.86
CA PRO A 651 2.22 -19.33 40.38
C PRO A 651 2.81 -20.72 40.71
N GLN A 652 2.42 -21.30 41.85
CA GLN A 652 2.83 -22.64 42.33
C GLN A 652 4.31 -22.75 42.78
N ASN A 653 4.63 -22.14 43.92
CA ASN A 653 5.99 -21.98 44.48
C ASN A 653 6.69 -23.25 45.01
N SER A 654 6.22 -24.45 44.68
CA SER A 654 6.84 -25.71 45.15
C SER A 654 7.83 -26.24 44.12
N PHE A 655 9.05 -25.73 44.14
CA PHE A 655 10.13 -26.17 43.25
C PHE A 655 11.07 -27.17 43.95
N PRO A 656 11.51 -28.23 43.26
CA PRO A 656 12.30 -29.31 43.86
C PRO A 656 13.76 -28.94 44.16
N CYS A 657 14.31 -27.93 43.47
CA CYS A 657 15.69 -27.46 43.63
C CYS A 657 15.76 -25.93 43.48
N SER A 658 16.96 -25.33 43.39
CA SER A 658 17.12 -23.90 43.09
C SER A 658 17.25 -23.66 41.59
N PHE A 659 16.60 -22.61 41.07
CA PHE A 659 16.72 -22.18 39.68
C PHE A 659 17.91 -21.23 39.53
N GLN A 660 18.99 -21.68 38.90
CA GLN A 660 20.25 -20.94 38.76
C GLN A 660 20.83 -21.15 37.35
N PRO A 661 20.20 -20.60 36.29
CA PRO A 661 20.59 -20.86 34.90
C PRO A 661 22.00 -20.35 34.55
N PHE A 662 22.49 -19.32 35.25
CA PHE A 662 23.84 -18.77 35.06
C PHE A 662 24.89 -19.40 36.00
N GLY A 663 24.52 -20.34 36.87
CA GLY A 663 25.45 -21.01 37.78
C GLY A 663 26.44 -21.96 37.10
N ASP A 664 27.47 -22.34 37.86
CA ASP A 664 28.48 -23.32 37.46
C ASP A 664 28.02 -24.76 37.81
N GLY A 665 27.64 -25.56 36.79
CA GLY A 665 27.24 -26.95 36.98
C GLY A 665 26.85 -27.67 35.68
N GLU A 666 27.19 -28.97 35.56
CA GLU A 666 26.90 -29.78 34.36
C GLU A 666 25.41 -30.14 34.23
N CYS A 667 24.65 -30.20 35.34
CA CYS A 667 23.22 -30.52 35.36
C CYS A 667 22.29 -29.34 35.03
N LEU A 668 22.82 -28.19 34.60
CA LEU A 668 22.06 -26.94 34.39
C LEU A 668 21.58 -26.70 32.95
N GLU A 669 21.82 -27.64 32.03
CA GLU A 669 21.50 -27.46 30.60
C GLU A 669 20.02 -27.16 30.37
N ALA A 670 19.11 -27.84 31.08
CA ALA A 670 17.67 -27.61 31.00
C ALA A 670 17.27 -26.19 31.42
N GLN A 671 17.85 -25.67 32.52
CA GLN A 671 17.60 -24.32 33.00
C GLN A 671 18.15 -23.26 32.05
N ARG A 672 19.34 -23.51 31.48
CA ARG A 672 20.01 -22.60 30.53
C ARG A 672 19.20 -22.37 29.25
N ARG A 673 18.43 -23.36 28.77
CA ARG A 673 17.55 -23.18 27.60
C ARG A 673 16.48 -22.11 27.83
N LEU A 674 16.07 -21.86 29.08
CA LEU A 674 15.07 -20.85 29.42
C LEU A 674 15.55 -19.41 29.26
N VAL A 675 16.85 -19.18 29.01
CA VAL A 675 17.37 -17.86 28.62
C VAL A 675 16.67 -17.33 27.36
N ALA A 676 16.03 -18.20 26.56
CA ALA A 676 15.14 -17.82 25.46
C ALA A 676 13.94 -16.99 25.90
N LEU A 677 13.34 -17.33 27.05
CA LEU A 677 12.21 -16.60 27.60
C LEU A 677 12.66 -15.28 28.23
N LEU A 678 13.84 -15.27 28.85
CA LEU A 678 14.46 -14.02 29.31
C LEU A 678 14.72 -13.08 28.13
N MET A 679 15.32 -13.59 27.04
CA MET A 679 15.57 -12.84 25.81
C MET A 679 14.28 -12.21 25.28
N ALA A 680 13.21 -13.01 25.12
CA ALA A 680 11.90 -12.54 24.66
C ALA A 680 11.37 -11.38 25.50
N PHE A 681 11.54 -11.47 26.83
CA PHE A 681 11.09 -10.44 27.76
C PHE A 681 11.97 -9.17 27.70
N VAL A 682 13.27 -9.26 28.03
CA VAL A 682 14.12 -8.06 28.19
C VAL A 682 14.38 -7.32 26.88
N CYS A 683 14.44 -8.07 25.76
CA CYS A 683 14.64 -7.44 24.46
C CYS A 683 13.39 -6.70 24.00
N SER A 684 12.19 -7.09 24.44
CA SER A 684 10.91 -6.49 24.03
C SER A 684 10.42 -5.34 24.92
N LEU A 685 11.14 -5.01 26.01
CA LEU A 685 10.78 -3.88 26.88
C LEU A 685 10.82 -2.52 26.16
N PRO A 686 9.94 -1.57 26.49
CA PRO A 686 10.07 -0.19 26.04
C PRO A 686 11.41 0.45 26.44
N ARG A 687 11.97 1.35 25.60
CA ARG A 687 13.31 1.95 25.82
C ARG A 687 13.47 2.74 27.13
N GLY A 688 12.37 3.24 27.69
CA GLY A 688 12.38 4.04 28.93
C GLY A 688 12.45 3.20 30.22
N VAL A 689 12.42 1.87 30.13
CA VAL A 689 12.38 0.99 31.30
C VAL A 689 13.80 0.63 31.74
N ALA A 690 14.15 1.00 32.96
CA ALA A 690 15.44 0.65 33.55
C ALA A 690 15.47 -0.83 33.96
N ILE A 691 16.54 -1.54 33.59
CA ILE A 691 16.74 -2.95 33.93
C ILE A 691 17.65 -3.03 35.18
N PRO A 692 17.20 -3.64 36.29
CA PRO A 692 18.01 -3.80 37.49
C PRO A 692 19.20 -4.71 37.19
N GLN A 693 20.35 -4.40 37.77
CA GLN A 693 21.59 -5.18 37.62
C GLN A 693 21.96 -5.51 36.16
N GLN A 694 21.61 -4.64 35.20
CA GLN A 694 21.81 -4.88 33.77
C GLN A 694 23.27 -5.20 33.41
N GLU A 695 24.24 -4.56 34.06
CA GLU A 695 25.66 -4.85 33.85
C GLU A 695 26.03 -6.28 34.24
N TRP A 696 25.48 -6.78 35.36
CA TRP A 696 25.70 -8.16 35.79
C TRP A 696 25.06 -9.14 34.79
N LEU A 697 23.81 -8.89 34.41
CA LEU A 697 23.12 -9.69 33.40
C LEU A 697 23.89 -9.78 32.08
N LEU A 698 24.42 -8.65 31.59
CA LEU A 698 25.22 -8.62 30.36
C LEU A 698 26.51 -9.44 30.48
N ARG A 699 27.16 -9.45 31.65
CA ARG A 699 28.36 -10.28 31.89
C ARG A 699 28.05 -11.77 31.89
N GLU A 700 26.93 -12.17 32.50
CA GLU A 700 26.48 -13.57 32.51
C GLU A 700 26.08 -14.06 31.12
N LEU A 701 25.32 -13.24 30.36
CA LEU A 701 24.95 -13.55 28.98
C LEU A 701 26.18 -13.66 28.08
N LEU A 702 27.15 -12.75 28.24
CA LEU A 702 28.43 -12.80 27.53
C LEU A 702 29.19 -14.10 27.87
N ALA A 703 29.21 -14.48 29.15
CA ALA A 703 29.85 -15.73 29.58
C ALA A 703 29.18 -16.96 28.95
N LEU A 704 27.86 -17.07 29.10
CA LEU A 704 27.08 -18.19 28.62
C LEU A 704 27.15 -18.34 27.09
N SER A 705 27.14 -17.22 26.36
CA SER A 705 27.24 -17.24 24.90
C SER A 705 28.55 -17.83 24.38
N CYS A 706 29.65 -17.72 25.14
CA CYS A 706 30.97 -18.20 24.74
C CYS A 706 31.31 -19.59 25.29
N SER A 707 30.78 -19.96 26.47
CA SER A 707 31.16 -21.20 27.18
C SER A 707 30.18 -22.36 27.02
N CYS A 708 28.96 -22.12 26.51
CA CYS A 708 27.93 -23.16 26.42
C CYS A 708 28.13 -24.08 25.20
N ASN A 709 28.04 -25.40 25.43
CA ASN A 709 28.10 -26.41 24.37
C ASN A 709 26.77 -26.58 23.62
N CYS A 710 25.65 -26.15 24.20
CA CYS A 710 24.33 -26.22 23.56
C CYS A 710 24.18 -25.06 22.56
N PRO A 711 24.07 -25.32 21.24
CA PRO A 711 24.04 -24.25 20.22
C PRO A 711 22.84 -23.31 20.36
N PHE A 712 21.66 -23.85 20.70
CA PHE A 712 20.44 -23.08 20.93
C PHE A 712 20.62 -22.07 22.07
N THR A 713 21.13 -22.52 23.21
CA THR A 713 21.39 -21.68 24.39
C THR A 713 22.46 -20.62 24.10
N ALA A 714 23.59 -21.01 23.50
CA ALA A 714 24.67 -20.10 23.17
C ALA A 714 24.19 -18.98 22.22
N THR A 715 23.44 -19.34 21.19
CA THR A 715 22.86 -18.40 20.22
C THR A 715 21.84 -17.48 20.88
N THR A 716 20.99 -18.00 21.75
CA THR A 716 19.99 -17.23 22.48
C THR A 716 20.62 -16.24 23.46
N ALA A 717 21.67 -16.65 24.17
CA ALA A 717 22.43 -15.76 25.04
C ALA A 717 23.10 -14.64 24.22
N ALA A 718 23.67 -14.97 23.05
CA ALA A 718 24.25 -13.99 22.12
C ALA A 718 23.20 -13.01 21.58
N LYS A 719 22.01 -13.49 21.19
CA LYS A 719 20.87 -12.67 20.78
C LYS A 719 20.41 -11.72 21.88
N CYS A 720 20.25 -12.24 23.10
CA CYS A 720 19.86 -11.46 24.27
C CYS A 720 20.87 -10.35 24.58
N PHE A 721 22.16 -10.71 24.63
CA PHE A 721 23.25 -9.76 24.82
C PHE A 721 23.23 -8.67 23.73
N ALA A 722 23.15 -9.06 22.46
CA ALA A 722 23.12 -8.12 21.34
C ALA A 722 21.87 -7.21 21.34
N GLY A 723 20.70 -7.75 21.69
CA GLY A 723 19.45 -7.00 21.84
C GLY A 723 19.56 -5.91 22.90
N LEU A 724 20.10 -6.26 24.08
CA LEU A 724 20.36 -5.31 25.16
C LEU A 724 21.44 -4.28 24.79
N VAL A 725 22.55 -4.70 24.16
CA VAL A 725 23.61 -3.80 23.67
C VAL A 725 23.07 -2.80 22.64
N ASN A 726 22.19 -3.23 21.74
CA ASN A 726 21.57 -2.35 20.75
C ASN A 726 20.70 -1.27 21.42
N LYS A 727 19.91 -1.66 22.43
CA LYS A 727 19.00 -0.78 23.17
C LYS A 727 19.71 0.07 24.22
N HIS A 728 20.93 -0.29 24.61
CA HIS A 728 21.69 0.44 25.62
C HIS A 728 21.95 1.89 25.16
N PRO A 729 21.76 2.90 26.04
CA PRO A 729 22.15 4.27 25.75
C PRO A 729 23.64 4.38 25.37
N ALA A 730 23.96 5.30 24.46
CA ALA A 730 25.36 5.58 24.14
C ALA A 730 26.08 6.22 25.34
N GLY A 731 27.33 5.82 25.59
CA GLY A 731 28.15 6.33 26.69
C GLY A 731 29.24 5.34 27.11
N GLN A 732 30.05 5.76 28.08
CA GLN A 732 31.24 5.01 28.52
C GLN A 732 30.92 3.56 28.97
N GLN A 733 29.80 3.35 29.67
CA GLN A 733 29.40 2.00 30.10
C GLN A 733 29.19 1.05 28.92
N LEU A 734 28.59 1.53 27.83
CA LEU A 734 28.41 0.71 26.63
C LEU A 734 29.74 0.37 26.00
N ASP A 735 30.67 1.33 25.94
CA ASP A 735 32.00 1.12 25.39
C ASP A 735 32.78 0.08 26.21
N GLU A 736 32.70 0.13 27.54
CA GLU A 736 33.30 -0.86 28.44
C GLU A 736 32.73 -2.26 28.24
N ILE A 737 31.41 -2.40 28.09
CA ILE A 737 30.74 -3.68 27.79
C ILE A 737 31.19 -4.24 26.44
N LEU A 738 31.26 -3.39 25.41
CA LEU A 738 31.71 -3.79 24.08
C LEU A 738 33.18 -4.22 24.10
N GLN A 739 34.03 -3.50 24.83
CA GLN A 739 35.44 -3.83 24.98
C GLN A 739 35.63 -5.16 25.71
N LEU A 740 34.85 -5.41 26.78
CA LEU A 740 34.82 -6.70 27.46
C LEU A 740 34.40 -7.84 26.52
N ALA A 741 33.38 -7.61 25.69
CA ALA A 741 32.92 -8.60 24.72
C ALA A 741 34.01 -8.92 23.68
N MET A 742 34.68 -7.91 23.13
CA MET A 742 35.79 -8.12 22.19
C MET A 742 36.93 -8.90 22.82
N ASN A 743 37.37 -8.51 24.03
CA ASN A 743 38.46 -9.18 24.75
C ASN A 743 38.16 -10.66 25.02
N ARG A 744 36.88 -11.02 25.19
CA ARG A 744 36.46 -12.42 25.39
C ARG A 744 36.36 -13.21 24.10
N MET A 745 35.89 -12.58 23.01
CA MET A 745 35.71 -13.24 21.71
C MET A 745 37.04 -13.48 20.98
N GLU A 746 37.96 -12.51 21.02
CA GLU A 746 39.19 -12.54 20.19
C GLU A 746 40.06 -13.80 20.39
N PRO A 747 40.39 -14.23 21.62
CA PRO A 747 41.18 -15.45 21.82
C PRO A 747 40.47 -16.68 21.27
N SER A 748 39.14 -16.76 21.47
CA SER A 748 38.32 -17.90 21.05
C SER A 748 38.15 -17.99 19.52
N LEU A 749 38.21 -16.87 18.82
CA LEU A 749 38.16 -16.82 17.35
C LEU A 749 39.47 -17.29 16.71
N ALA A 750 40.61 -16.93 17.33
CA ALA A 750 41.94 -17.27 16.84
C ALA A 750 42.20 -18.78 16.93
N GLU A 751 42.21 -19.34 18.15
CA GLU A 751 42.41 -20.77 18.40
C GLU A 751 41.64 -21.17 19.67
N GLY A 752 40.66 -22.08 19.56
CA GLY A 752 39.88 -22.52 20.72
C GLY A 752 38.82 -23.58 20.40
N PRO A 753 38.25 -24.25 21.42
CA PRO A 753 37.21 -25.27 21.23
C PRO A 753 35.83 -24.69 20.89
N CYS A 754 35.60 -23.40 21.15
CA CYS A 754 34.30 -22.72 21.03
C CYS A 754 34.27 -21.65 19.92
N ARG A 755 34.99 -21.87 18.81
CA ARG A 755 35.11 -20.88 17.71
C ARG A 755 33.75 -20.48 17.12
N MET A 756 32.83 -21.43 16.98
CA MET A 756 31.50 -21.20 16.41
C MET A 756 30.61 -20.34 17.31
N GLN A 757 30.70 -20.54 18.64
CA GLN A 757 30.03 -19.71 19.64
C GLN A 757 30.55 -18.27 19.57
N ALA A 758 31.87 -18.09 19.50
CA ALA A 758 32.49 -16.78 19.38
C ALA A 758 32.10 -16.07 18.07
N LEU A 759 32.04 -16.80 16.95
CA LEU A 759 31.53 -16.27 15.67
C LEU A 759 30.05 -15.87 15.78
N THR A 760 29.22 -16.68 16.42
CA THR A 760 27.80 -16.40 16.61
C THR A 760 27.61 -15.12 17.42
N LEU A 761 28.34 -14.96 18.53
CA LEU A 761 28.32 -13.72 19.31
C LEU A 761 28.79 -12.52 18.49
N LEU A 762 29.90 -12.65 17.76
CA LEU A 762 30.42 -11.60 16.88
C LEU A 762 29.36 -11.16 15.86
N LEU A 763 28.65 -12.10 15.23
CA LEU A 763 27.60 -11.79 14.25
C LEU A 763 26.43 -11.01 14.87
N TRP A 764 25.91 -11.45 16.02
CA TRP A 764 24.79 -10.78 16.68
C TRP A 764 25.18 -9.40 17.21
N VAL A 765 26.36 -9.25 17.80
CA VAL A 765 26.88 -7.93 18.23
C VAL A 765 27.09 -7.03 17.02
N THR A 766 27.66 -7.55 15.93
CA THR A 766 27.81 -6.76 14.69
C THR A 766 26.46 -6.30 14.16
N LYS A 767 25.46 -7.19 14.11
CA LYS A 767 24.09 -6.83 13.69
C LYS A 767 23.53 -5.70 14.56
N ALA A 768 23.60 -5.87 15.88
CA ALA A 768 23.14 -4.86 16.84
C ALA A 768 23.78 -3.48 16.60
N LEU A 769 25.07 -3.44 16.30
CA LEU A 769 25.80 -2.19 16.06
C LEU A 769 25.57 -1.60 14.66
N VAL A 770 25.43 -2.45 13.63
CA VAL A 770 25.11 -2.05 12.25
C VAL A 770 23.73 -1.39 12.20
N LEU A 771 22.73 -1.99 12.84
CA LEU A 771 21.35 -1.47 12.83
C LEU A 771 21.24 -0.07 13.48
N ARG A 772 22.10 0.25 14.45
CA ARG A 772 22.12 1.55 15.16
C ARG A 772 23.22 2.52 14.73
N TYR A 773 24.01 2.18 13.71
CA TYR A 773 25.13 3.00 13.22
C TYR A 773 26.22 3.31 14.25
N HIS A 774 26.51 2.34 15.12
CA HIS A 774 27.60 2.52 16.09
C HIS A 774 28.98 2.49 15.41
N PRO A 775 29.93 3.38 15.74
CA PRO A 775 31.24 3.43 15.08
C PRO A 775 32.05 2.13 15.10
N LEU A 776 31.93 1.36 16.20
CA LEU A 776 32.62 0.06 16.32
C LEU A 776 32.12 -0.98 15.29
N SER A 777 30.95 -0.78 14.68
CA SER A 777 30.43 -1.72 13.67
C SER A 777 31.42 -1.93 12.52
N SER A 778 32.12 -0.88 12.06
CA SER A 778 33.12 -1.00 10.98
C SER A 778 34.25 -1.96 11.36
N CYS A 779 34.73 -1.89 12.60
CA CYS A 779 35.80 -2.77 13.07
C CYS A 779 35.32 -4.23 13.13
N LEU A 780 34.09 -4.46 13.62
CA LEU A 780 33.54 -5.81 13.70
C LEU A 780 33.21 -6.40 12.32
N THR A 781 32.71 -5.59 11.39
CA THR A 781 32.51 -6.01 10.00
C THR A 781 33.84 -6.32 9.31
N ASP A 782 34.90 -5.53 9.58
CA ASP A 782 36.24 -5.82 9.05
C ASP A 782 36.80 -7.15 9.61
N LYS A 783 36.56 -7.46 10.88
CA LYS A 783 36.89 -8.77 11.45
C LYS A 783 36.12 -9.90 10.76
N LEU A 784 34.81 -9.74 10.52
CA LEU A 784 34.00 -10.73 9.78
C LEU A 784 34.49 -10.93 8.34
N LEU A 785 34.89 -9.85 7.67
CA LEU A 785 35.48 -9.90 6.33
C LEU A 785 36.82 -10.65 6.32
N GLY A 786 37.64 -10.48 7.36
CA GLY A 786 38.86 -11.26 7.55
C GLY A 786 38.58 -12.76 7.77
N LEU A 787 37.54 -13.09 8.55
CA LEU A 787 37.14 -14.48 8.81
C LEU A 787 36.64 -15.22 7.57
N LEU A 788 36.28 -14.53 6.48
CA LEU A 788 35.97 -15.19 5.20
C LEU A 788 37.17 -15.96 4.61
N GLY A 789 38.40 -15.55 4.97
CA GLY A 789 39.64 -16.23 4.62
C GLY A 789 40.00 -17.41 5.53
N ASP A 790 39.23 -17.66 6.61
CA ASP A 790 39.41 -18.80 7.49
C ASP A 790 38.77 -20.06 6.88
N THR A 791 39.47 -21.20 6.95
CA THR A 791 39.00 -22.46 6.34
C THR A 791 37.86 -23.12 7.09
N GLU A 792 37.75 -22.92 8.41
CA GLU A 792 36.71 -23.53 9.25
C GLU A 792 35.52 -22.60 9.41
N LEU A 793 35.77 -21.33 9.75
CA LEU A 793 34.75 -20.33 10.03
C LEU A 793 34.24 -19.61 8.77
N GLY A 794 35.02 -19.59 7.69
CA GLY A 794 34.69 -18.83 6.47
C GLY A 794 33.31 -19.11 5.88
N PRO A 795 32.87 -20.38 5.74
CA PRO A 795 31.53 -20.68 5.25
C PRO A 795 30.40 -20.14 6.15
N ALA A 796 30.56 -20.25 7.48
CA ALA A 796 29.60 -19.75 8.46
C ALA A 796 29.63 -18.22 8.56
N ALA A 797 30.80 -17.60 8.43
CA ALA A 797 30.95 -16.15 8.35
C ALA A 797 30.25 -15.59 7.10
N ALA A 798 30.32 -16.31 5.97
CA ALA A 798 29.61 -15.96 4.75
C ALA A 798 28.08 -16.03 4.92
N ASP A 799 27.55 -17.09 5.56
CA ASP A 799 26.12 -17.18 5.95
C ASP A 799 25.72 -16.04 6.90
N GLY A 800 26.65 -15.60 7.76
CA GLY A 800 26.47 -14.49 8.67
C GLY A 800 26.09 -13.17 8.00
N PHE A 801 26.52 -12.91 6.76
CA PHE A 801 26.07 -11.71 6.02
C PHE A 801 24.57 -11.73 5.71
N SER A 802 23.99 -12.91 5.52
CA SER A 802 22.53 -13.07 5.42
C SER A 802 21.86 -12.62 6.71
N LEU A 803 22.40 -13.09 7.85
CA LEU A 803 21.90 -12.72 9.17
C LEU A 803 21.99 -11.20 9.40
N LEU A 804 23.08 -10.54 9.02
CA LEU A 804 23.24 -9.09 9.17
C LEU A 804 22.19 -8.29 8.37
N MET A 805 21.81 -8.78 7.20
CA MET A 805 20.96 -8.07 6.24
C MET A 805 19.47 -8.41 6.34
N ALA A 806 19.15 -9.63 6.77
CA ALA A 806 17.79 -10.12 6.99
C ALA A 806 17.15 -9.51 8.24
N GLU A 807 15.82 -9.47 8.26
CA GLU A 807 15.07 -9.14 9.48
C GLU A 807 15.05 -10.35 10.41
N SER A 808 15.19 -10.10 11.71
CA SER A 808 15.09 -11.14 12.73
C SER A 808 13.71 -11.03 13.40
N PRO A 809 12.94 -12.14 13.45
CA PRO A 809 11.57 -12.10 13.97
C PRO A 809 11.49 -12.03 15.51
N ASP A 810 12.57 -12.38 16.20
CA ASP A 810 12.63 -12.61 17.65
C ASP A 810 13.44 -11.55 18.42
N VAL A 811 14.32 -10.81 17.76
CA VAL A 811 15.15 -9.75 18.38
C VAL A 811 15.62 -8.74 17.33
N LEU A 812 16.07 -7.55 17.74
CA LEU A 812 16.70 -6.54 16.88
C LEU A 812 15.80 -6.02 15.74
N HIS A 813 14.50 -5.92 15.97
CA HIS A 813 13.54 -5.30 15.05
C HIS A 813 12.74 -4.20 15.76
N LYS A 814 12.05 -3.34 15.01
CA LYS A 814 11.30 -2.21 15.57
C LYS A 814 10.22 -2.65 16.57
N GLY A 815 9.61 -3.82 16.34
CA GLY A 815 8.58 -4.40 17.23
C GLY A 815 9.09 -4.82 18.61
N CYS A 816 10.40 -4.95 18.81
CA CYS A 816 11.01 -5.17 20.13
C CYS A 816 11.71 -3.89 20.65
N HIS A 817 11.31 -2.70 20.17
CA HIS A 817 11.90 -1.41 20.57
C HIS A 817 13.41 -1.24 20.31
N ALA A 818 14.01 -2.08 19.46
CA ALA A 818 15.41 -1.97 19.07
C ALA A 818 15.71 -0.66 18.31
N ASP A 819 16.96 -0.20 18.37
CA ASP A 819 17.47 0.91 17.56
C ASP A 819 17.86 0.46 16.17
N VAL A 820 16.95 0.70 15.22
CA VAL A 820 17.06 0.29 13.82
C VAL A 820 16.90 1.48 12.88
N ARG A 821 17.98 1.80 12.16
CA ARG A 821 18.02 2.84 11.14
C ARG A 821 17.64 2.26 9.79
N ILE A 822 16.65 2.86 9.12
CA ILE A 822 16.05 2.30 7.88
C ILE A 822 17.09 2.08 6.77
N MET A 823 18.05 2.98 6.62
CA MET A 823 19.04 2.93 5.53
C MET A 823 20.25 2.03 5.86
N PHE A 824 20.17 1.16 6.87
CA PHE A 824 21.32 0.35 7.28
C PHE A 824 21.82 -0.56 6.15
N ARG A 825 20.92 -1.07 5.31
CA ARG A 825 21.29 -1.91 4.16
C ARG A 825 22.10 -1.14 3.13
N GLN A 826 21.72 0.11 2.85
CA GLN A 826 22.45 1.00 1.92
C GLN A 826 23.84 1.33 2.47
N ARG A 827 23.91 1.75 3.75
CA ARG A 827 25.19 2.09 4.38
C ARG A 827 26.10 0.87 4.51
N PHE A 828 25.55 -0.29 4.88
CA PHE A 828 26.31 -1.53 4.95
C PHE A 828 26.87 -1.90 3.58
N PHE A 829 26.07 -1.75 2.52
CA PHE A 829 26.49 -1.97 1.15
C PHE A 829 27.67 -1.07 0.76
N THR A 830 27.53 0.26 0.94
CA THR A 830 28.58 1.23 0.56
C THR A 830 29.90 0.96 1.27
N ASP A 831 29.83 0.59 2.56
CA ASP A 831 31.02 0.45 3.40
C ASP A 831 31.75 -0.91 3.20
N ASN A 832 31.00 -1.97 2.84
CA ASN A 832 31.53 -3.35 2.88
C ASN A 832 31.62 -4.04 1.51
N VAL A 833 30.80 -3.68 0.52
CA VAL A 833 30.86 -4.34 -0.79
C VAL A 833 32.19 -4.09 -1.52
N PRO A 834 32.79 -2.89 -1.52
CA PRO A 834 34.13 -2.71 -2.08
C PRO A 834 35.17 -3.65 -1.47
N LYS A 835 35.10 -3.88 -0.15
CA LYS A 835 35.99 -4.78 0.59
C LYS A 835 35.73 -6.25 0.25
N LEU A 836 34.47 -6.66 0.08
CA LEU A 836 34.10 -8.00 -0.39
C LEU A 836 34.63 -8.27 -1.80
N VAL A 837 34.50 -7.29 -2.69
CA VAL A 837 35.01 -7.35 -4.06
C VAL A 837 36.53 -7.45 -4.05
N GLN A 838 37.21 -6.62 -3.27
CA GLN A 838 38.67 -6.70 -3.12
C GLN A 838 39.11 -8.08 -2.59
N GLY A 839 38.50 -8.54 -1.49
CA GLY A 839 38.79 -9.84 -0.88
C GLY A 839 38.55 -11.01 -1.84
N PHE A 840 37.53 -10.94 -2.69
CA PHE A 840 37.30 -11.96 -3.73
C PHE A 840 38.45 -12.05 -4.76
N HIS A 841 39.02 -10.91 -5.15
CA HIS A 841 40.14 -10.88 -6.11
C HIS A 841 41.43 -11.40 -5.47
N GLU A 842 41.68 -11.06 -4.21
CA GLU A 842 42.89 -11.42 -3.47
C GLU A 842 42.85 -12.85 -2.88
N ALA A 843 41.66 -13.43 -2.70
CA ALA A 843 41.47 -14.75 -2.10
C ALA A 843 42.01 -15.92 -2.95
N GLY A 844 42.63 -16.88 -2.27
CA GLY A 844 42.98 -18.19 -2.81
C GLY A 844 41.74 -19.04 -3.17
N PRO A 845 41.89 -20.07 -4.02
CA PRO A 845 40.76 -20.82 -4.59
C PRO A 845 39.85 -21.44 -3.54
N ASP A 846 40.40 -21.93 -2.41
CA ASP A 846 39.64 -22.69 -1.41
C ASP A 846 38.66 -21.83 -0.58
N VAL A 847 38.92 -20.53 -0.46
CA VAL A 847 38.09 -19.59 0.34
C VAL A 847 37.38 -18.54 -0.52
N LYS A 848 37.67 -18.51 -1.83
CA LYS A 848 37.10 -17.55 -2.79
C LYS A 848 35.56 -17.62 -2.86
N ALA A 849 35.00 -18.81 -2.68
CA ALA A 849 33.55 -19.01 -2.64
C ALA A 849 32.86 -18.31 -1.44
N ASN A 850 33.57 -18.11 -0.33
CA ASN A 850 33.03 -17.47 0.87
C ASN A 850 32.70 -16.00 0.60
N TYR A 851 33.59 -15.27 -0.08
CA TYR A 851 33.39 -13.86 -0.45
C TYR A 851 32.21 -13.67 -1.39
N LEU A 852 32.04 -14.53 -2.39
CA LEU A 852 30.88 -14.48 -3.30
C LEU A 852 29.57 -14.82 -2.59
N LYS A 853 29.61 -15.80 -1.68
CA LYS A 853 28.44 -16.14 -0.87
C LYS A 853 28.03 -14.97 0.03
N GLY A 854 28.99 -14.31 0.68
CA GLY A 854 28.75 -13.06 1.42
C GLY A 854 28.16 -11.95 0.55
N LEU A 855 28.74 -11.70 -0.63
CA LEU A 855 28.24 -10.70 -1.59
C LEU A 855 26.80 -11.03 -2.04
N SER A 856 26.51 -12.30 -2.33
CA SER A 856 25.16 -12.76 -2.68
C SER A 856 24.15 -12.43 -1.60
N HIS A 857 24.49 -12.69 -0.33
CA HIS A 857 23.60 -12.41 0.79
C HIS A 857 23.37 -10.91 0.99
N VAL A 858 24.35 -10.06 0.69
CA VAL A 858 24.15 -8.61 0.72
C VAL A 858 23.21 -8.17 -0.40
N LEU A 859 23.49 -8.56 -1.65
CA LEU A 859 22.73 -8.14 -2.82
C LEU A 859 21.25 -8.56 -2.78
N ASN A 860 20.99 -9.80 -2.36
CA ASN A 860 19.63 -10.35 -2.30
C ASN A 860 18.73 -9.67 -1.24
N HIS A 861 19.30 -8.84 -0.37
CA HIS A 861 18.56 -8.14 0.68
C HIS A 861 18.50 -6.63 0.47
N LEU A 862 19.05 -6.08 -0.62
CA LEU A 862 19.00 -4.65 -0.91
C LEU A 862 17.61 -4.21 -1.40
N PRO A 863 17.14 -3.01 -1.01
CA PRO A 863 15.95 -2.42 -1.63
C PRO A 863 16.11 -2.27 -3.14
N LYS A 864 15.06 -2.63 -3.90
CA LYS A 864 15.07 -2.62 -5.38
C LYS A 864 15.68 -1.36 -6.02
N PRO A 865 15.38 -0.11 -5.58
CA PRO A 865 15.96 1.09 -6.19
C PRO A 865 17.49 1.15 -6.09
N VAL A 866 18.05 0.69 -4.96
CA VAL A 866 19.49 0.65 -4.70
C VAL A 866 20.14 -0.48 -5.50
N LEU A 867 19.49 -1.64 -5.54
CA LEU A 867 19.96 -2.77 -6.31
C LEU A 867 20.08 -2.43 -7.80
N VAL A 868 19.08 -1.76 -8.39
CA VAL A 868 19.08 -1.40 -9.82
C VAL A 868 20.18 -0.41 -10.19
N THR A 869 20.53 0.50 -9.28
CA THR A 869 21.56 1.52 -9.52
C THR A 869 22.97 0.94 -9.39
N GLU A 870 23.18 0.04 -8.43
CA GLU A 870 24.51 -0.48 -8.10
C GLU A 870 24.88 -1.78 -8.85
N LEU A 871 23.89 -2.61 -9.19
CA LEU A 871 24.09 -3.91 -9.85
C LEU A 871 24.92 -3.86 -11.15
N PRO A 872 24.82 -2.86 -12.04
CA PRO A 872 25.63 -2.81 -13.25
C PRO A 872 27.14 -2.91 -13.01
N THR A 873 27.63 -2.34 -11.90
CA THR A 873 29.07 -2.36 -11.56
C THR A 873 29.55 -3.73 -11.08
N LEU A 874 28.65 -4.53 -10.50
CA LEU A 874 28.95 -5.84 -9.92
C LEU A 874 28.63 -7.00 -10.88
N LEU A 875 27.77 -6.78 -11.86
CA LEU A 875 27.31 -7.83 -12.77
C LEU A 875 28.46 -8.41 -13.61
N SER A 876 29.42 -7.59 -14.05
CA SER A 876 30.63 -8.08 -14.73
C SER A 876 31.40 -9.07 -13.87
N LEU A 877 31.58 -8.77 -12.58
CA LEU A 877 32.27 -9.66 -11.63
C LEU A 877 31.51 -10.97 -11.43
N LEU A 878 30.18 -10.93 -11.32
CA LEU A 878 29.36 -12.14 -11.20
C LEU A 878 29.43 -13.00 -12.48
N LEU A 879 29.44 -12.39 -13.66
CA LEU A 879 29.58 -13.11 -14.93
C LEU A 879 30.97 -13.74 -15.10
N GLU A 880 32.01 -13.06 -14.62
CA GLU A 880 33.38 -13.59 -14.56
C GLU A 880 33.47 -14.76 -13.58
N ALA A 881 32.84 -14.67 -12.41
CA ALA A 881 32.81 -15.74 -11.41
C ALA A 881 32.20 -17.05 -11.95
N LEU A 882 31.17 -16.99 -12.80
CA LEU A 882 30.63 -18.18 -13.49
C LEU A 882 31.65 -18.88 -14.40
N SER A 883 32.71 -18.18 -14.81
CA SER A 883 33.76 -18.70 -15.68
C SER A 883 34.89 -19.37 -14.90
N CYS A 884 34.89 -19.29 -13.57
CA CYS A 884 35.84 -19.96 -12.71
C CYS A 884 35.71 -21.49 -12.83
N SER A 885 36.82 -22.23 -12.72
CA SER A 885 36.81 -23.70 -12.69
C SER A 885 36.29 -24.27 -11.38
N ASP A 886 36.25 -23.46 -10.32
CA ASP A 886 35.75 -23.88 -9.02
C ASP A 886 34.21 -24.01 -9.03
N ARG A 887 33.76 -25.21 -8.68
CA ARG A 887 32.35 -25.62 -8.66
C ARG A 887 31.58 -24.94 -7.54
N VAL A 888 32.24 -24.61 -6.42
CA VAL A 888 31.60 -23.94 -5.29
C VAL A 888 31.31 -22.49 -5.66
N VAL A 889 32.31 -21.79 -6.24
CA VAL A 889 32.15 -20.45 -6.83
C VAL A 889 31.02 -20.41 -7.87
N GLN A 890 30.98 -21.38 -8.80
CA GLN A 890 29.90 -21.47 -9.80
C GLN A 890 28.51 -21.60 -9.16
N LEU A 891 28.37 -22.47 -8.16
CA LEU A 891 27.09 -22.70 -7.49
C LEU A 891 26.62 -21.47 -6.70
N SER A 892 27.53 -20.83 -5.94
CA SER A 892 27.22 -19.61 -5.20
C SER A 892 26.80 -18.46 -6.12
N THR A 893 27.50 -18.30 -7.25
CA THR A 893 27.19 -17.26 -8.23
C THR A 893 25.85 -17.48 -8.93
N LEU A 894 25.51 -18.73 -9.28
CA LEU A 894 24.20 -19.06 -9.85
C LEU A 894 23.07 -18.80 -8.85
N SER A 895 23.26 -19.16 -7.58
CA SER A 895 22.30 -18.88 -6.51
C SER A 895 22.10 -17.37 -6.27
N CYS A 896 23.13 -16.56 -6.50
CA CYS A 896 23.05 -15.10 -6.47
C CYS A 896 22.27 -14.53 -7.67
N LEU A 897 22.57 -15.00 -8.88
CA LEU A 897 21.96 -14.46 -10.10
C LEU A 897 20.48 -14.83 -10.25
N HIS A 898 20.04 -15.98 -9.71
CA HIS A 898 18.65 -16.43 -9.84
C HIS A 898 17.60 -15.41 -9.34
N PRO A 899 17.65 -14.90 -8.10
CA PRO A 899 16.72 -13.87 -7.64
C PRO A 899 16.87 -12.54 -8.41
N LEU A 900 18.09 -12.14 -8.77
CA LEU A 900 18.35 -10.90 -9.52
C LEU A 900 17.66 -10.86 -10.90
N LEU A 901 17.51 -12.02 -11.55
CA LEU A 901 16.77 -12.16 -12.81
C LEU A 901 15.28 -11.79 -12.66
N LEU A 902 14.70 -12.05 -11.48
CA LEU A 902 13.29 -11.79 -11.20
C LEU A 902 13.07 -10.37 -10.66
N GLU A 903 14.02 -9.84 -9.88
CA GLU A 903 13.86 -8.57 -9.17
C GLU A 903 14.37 -7.34 -9.93
N ALA A 904 15.37 -7.49 -10.81
CA ALA A 904 15.96 -6.40 -11.59
C ALA A 904 16.06 -6.74 -13.09
N PRO A 905 14.95 -7.15 -13.75
CA PRO A 905 14.97 -7.63 -15.13
C PRO A 905 15.53 -6.60 -16.13
N GLN A 906 15.31 -5.30 -15.89
CA GLN A 906 15.81 -4.21 -16.72
C GLN A 906 17.34 -4.19 -16.81
N VAL A 907 18.05 -4.42 -15.69
CA VAL A 907 19.53 -4.46 -15.69
C VAL A 907 20.03 -5.75 -16.31
N MET A 908 19.39 -6.88 -15.96
CA MET A 908 19.76 -8.20 -16.47
C MET A 908 19.55 -8.32 -17.98
N SER A 909 18.56 -7.61 -18.54
CA SER A 909 18.26 -7.58 -19.97
C SER A 909 19.41 -7.06 -20.84
N LEU A 910 20.32 -6.27 -20.26
CA LEU A 910 21.49 -5.71 -20.96
C LEU A 910 22.56 -6.77 -21.26
N HIS A 911 22.53 -7.92 -20.56
CA HIS A 911 23.57 -8.95 -20.62
C HIS A 911 23.04 -10.34 -21.05
N VAL A 912 21.87 -10.40 -21.71
CA VAL A 912 21.15 -11.64 -22.02
C VAL A 912 22.01 -12.64 -22.80
N ASP A 913 22.79 -12.22 -23.81
CA ASP A 913 23.64 -13.15 -24.57
C ASP A 913 24.67 -13.86 -23.68
N THR A 914 25.32 -13.11 -22.80
CA THR A 914 26.33 -13.65 -21.88
C THR A 914 25.68 -14.55 -20.84
N LEU A 915 24.57 -14.12 -20.25
CA LEU A 915 23.79 -14.91 -19.27
C LEU A 915 23.35 -16.25 -19.87
N VAL A 916 22.69 -16.21 -21.04
CA VAL A 916 22.26 -17.41 -21.78
C VAL A 916 23.46 -18.32 -22.04
N THR A 917 24.56 -17.78 -22.55
CA THR A 917 25.75 -18.57 -22.89
C THR A 917 26.34 -19.24 -21.66
N LYS A 918 26.54 -18.50 -20.56
CA LYS A 918 27.13 -19.04 -19.31
C LYS A 918 26.22 -20.07 -18.66
N PHE A 919 24.91 -19.81 -18.54
CA PHE A 919 23.98 -20.77 -17.94
C PHE A 919 23.89 -22.07 -18.75
N LEU A 920 23.76 -21.98 -20.08
CA LEU A 920 23.69 -23.17 -20.93
C LEU A 920 24.97 -24.02 -20.83
N ASN A 921 26.16 -23.40 -20.81
CA ASN A 921 27.41 -24.14 -20.61
C ASN A 921 27.41 -24.92 -19.28
N LEU A 922 26.95 -24.28 -18.19
CA LEU A 922 26.91 -24.88 -16.85
C LEU A 922 25.85 -25.97 -16.70
N THR A 923 24.85 -26.07 -17.59
CA THR A 923 23.91 -27.22 -17.61
C THR A 923 24.59 -28.56 -17.91
N SER A 924 25.82 -28.53 -18.41
CA SER A 924 26.64 -29.72 -18.68
C SER A 924 27.77 -29.96 -17.67
N SER A 925 27.80 -29.21 -16.56
CA SER A 925 28.79 -29.36 -15.49
C SER A 925 28.83 -30.77 -14.90
N PRO A 926 29.99 -31.31 -14.48
CA PRO A 926 30.07 -32.61 -13.82
C PRO A 926 29.26 -32.66 -12.51
N THR A 927 29.09 -31.51 -11.85
CA THR A 927 28.40 -31.38 -10.56
C THR A 927 26.89 -31.25 -10.75
N MET A 928 26.12 -32.09 -10.07
CA MET A 928 24.65 -32.09 -10.16
C MET A 928 24.01 -30.79 -9.67
N ALA A 929 24.47 -30.24 -8.55
CA ALA A 929 23.93 -29.00 -7.97
C ALA A 929 24.10 -27.81 -8.93
N VAL A 930 25.27 -27.68 -9.56
CA VAL A 930 25.55 -26.62 -10.55
C VAL A 930 24.62 -26.74 -11.76
N ARG A 931 24.38 -27.96 -12.27
CA ARG A 931 23.44 -28.18 -13.38
C ARG A 931 22.01 -27.78 -13.02
N ILE A 932 21.55 -28.14 -11.81
CA ILE A 932 20.22 -27.76 -11.31
C ILE A 932 20.10 -26.24 -11.21
N ALA A 933 21.06 -25.56 -10.58
CA ALA A 933 21.04 -24.11 -10.41
C ALA A 933 21.10 -23.38 -11.77
N ALA A 934 21.91 -23.86 -12.71
CA ALA A 934 21.99 -23.31 -14.06
C ALA A 934 20.66 -23.45 -14.83
N LEU A 935 19.97 -24.59 -14.69
CA LEU A 935 18.64 -24.79 -15.28
C LEU A 935 17.58 -23.89 -14.66
N ARG A 936 17.63 -23.65 -13.34
CA ARG A 936 16.76 -22.70 -12.66
C ARG A 936 17.01 -21.25 -13.10
N CYS A 937 18.27 -20.86 -13.33
CA CYS A 937 18.59 -19.56 -13.90
C CYS A 937 18.12 -19.45 -15.37
N ALA A 938 18.29 -20.52 -16.16
CA ALA A 938 17.77 -20.58 -17.52
C ALA A 938 16.24 -20.48 -17.56
N HIS A 939 15.54 -21.11 -16.62
CA HIS A 939 14.11 -20.91 -16.43
C HIS A 939 13.79 -19.46 -16.04
N ALA A 940 14.44 -18.90 -15.02
CA ALA A 940 14.19 -17.53 -14.58
C ALA A 940 14.40 -16.47 -15.66
N LEU A 941 15.30 -16.70 -16.64
CA LEU A 941 15.44 -15.83 -17.81
C LEU A 941 14.13 -15.60 -18.58
N THR A 942 13.17 -16.53 -18.53
CA THR A 942 11.88 -16.36 -19.24
C THR A 942 10.97 -15.30 -18.62
N SER A 943 11.34 -14.74 -17.46
CA SER A 943 10.66 -13.59 -16.86
C SER A 943 11.08 -12.24 -17.46
N LEU A 944 12.17 -12.21 -18.24
CA LEU A 944 12.62 -10.99 -18.92
C LEU A 944 11.67 -10.63 -20.08
N PRO A 945 11.63 -9.36 -20.53
CA PRO A 945 10.75 -8.94 -21.62
C PRO A 945 10.88 -9.82 -22.87
N THR A 946 9.75 -10.27 -23.41
CA THR A 946 9.71 -11.18 -24.57
C THR A 946 10.55 -10.68 -25.76
N THR A 947 10.56 -9.36 -25.98
CA THR A 947 11.34 -8.70 -27.04
C THR A 947 12.83 -9.00 -26.97
N VAL A 948 13.42 -9.08 -25.77
CA VAL A 948 14.85 -9.38 -25.60
C VAL A 948 15.17 -10.87 -25.68
N LEU A 949 14.19 -11.74 -25.41
CA LEU A 949 14.38 -13.20 -25.38
C LEU A 949 14.18 -13.89 -26.73
N LEU A 950 13.31 -13.36 -27.58
CA LEU A 950 12.96 -13.93 -28.89
C LEU A 950 14.18 -14.34 -29.74
N PRO A 951 15.26 -13.54 -29.84
CA PRO A 951 16.45 -13.92 -30.61
C PRO A 951 17.14 -15.20 -30.12
N TYR A 952 17.01 -15.52 -28.83
CA TYR A 952 17.70 -16.65 -28.19
C TYR A 952 16.86 -17.92 -28.13
N LYS A 953 15.52 -17.82 -28.28
CA LYS A 953 14.56 -18.93 -28.14
C LYS A 953 15.01 -20.20 -28.87
N GLY A 954 15.35 -20.09 -30.16
CA GLY A 954 15.75 -21.24 -30.98
C GLY A 954 17.07 -21.88 -30.55
N ARG A 955 18.03 -21.09 -30.05
CA ARG A 955 19.31 -21.59 -29.52
C ARG A 955 19.11 -22.30 -28.17
N VAL A 956 18.33 -21.68 -27.28
CA VAL A 956 18.08 -22.20 -25.93
C VAL A 956 17.29 -23.50 -25.96
N ILE A 957 16.19 -23.58 -26.71
CA ILE A 957 15.37 -24.80 -26.82
C ILE A 957 16.18 -26.00 -27.34
N ARG A 958 17.11 -25.76 -28.27
CA ARG A 958 18.03 -26.79 -28.79
C ARG A 958 19.03 -27.21 -27.73
N ALA A 959 19.66 -26.27 -27.03
CA ALA A 959 20.62 -26.58 -25.98
C ALA A 959 19.99 -27.32 -24.79
N LEU A 960 18.78 -26.92 -24.37
CA LEU A 960 18.02 -27.56 -23.29
C LEU A 960 17.52 -28.98 -23.63
N ALA A 961 17.66 -29.46 -24.86
CA ALA A 961 17.34 -30.84 -25.20
C ALA A 961 18.29 -31.84 -24.51
N LYS A 962 19.58 -31.50 -24.37
CA LYS A 962 20.59 -32.40 -23.80
C LYS A 962 20.35 -32.68 -22.29
N PRO A 963 20.05 -31.68 -21.43
CA PRO A 963 19.73 -31.93 -20.02
C PRO A 963 18.42 -32.70 -19.76
N LEU A 964 17.52 -32.84 -20.77
CA LEU A 964 16.33 -33.70 -20.62
C LEU A 964 16.66 -35.18 -20.51
N ASP A 965 17.78 -35.60 -21.09
CA ASP A 965 18.30 -36.98 -21.01
C ASP A 965 19.44 -37.08 -19.98
N ASP A 966 19.47 -36.19 -19.00
CA ASP A 966 20.49 -36.22 -17.97
C ASP A 966 20.39 -37.46 -17.10
N LYS A 967 21.51 -38.04 -16.66
CA LYS A 967 21.57 -39.24 -15.80
C LYS A 967 20.84 -39.12 -14.46
N LYS A 968 20.51 -37.91 -13.96
CA LYS A 968 19.82 -37.70 -12.67
C LYS A 968 18.40 -37.13 -12.86
N ARG A 969 17.40 -37.76 -12.21
CA ARG A 969 15.98 -37.37 -12.28
C ARG A 969 15.70 -35.91 -11.94
N LEU A 970 16.32 -35.37 -10.88
CA LEU A 970 16.09 -33.98 -10.47
C LEU A 970 16.56 -32.96 -11.53
N VAL A 971 17.65 -33.26 -12.25
CA VAL A 971 18.13 -32.39 -13.34
C VAL A 971 17.16 -32.41 -14.51
N ARG A 972 16.65 -33.60 -14.87
CA ARG A 972 15.60 -33.73 -15.89
C ARG A 972 14.34 -32.95 -15.54
N LYS A 973 13.91 -32.95 -14.27
CA LYS A 973 12.75 -32.17 -13.80
C LYS A 973 12.92 -30.67 -14.08
N GLU A 974 14.07 -30.11 -13.69
CA GLU A 974 14.37 -28.68 -13.90
C GLU A 974 14.53 -28.35 -15.39
N ALA A 975 15.07 -29.27 -16.19
CA ALA A 975 15.18 -29.12 -17.64
C ALA A 975 13.80 -29.12 -18.33
N VAL A 976 12.86 -29.95 -17.87
CA VAL A 976 11.46 -29.95 -18.35
C VAL A 976 10.81 -28.60 -18.06
N ALA A 977 10.91 -28.11 -16.83
CA ALA A 977 10.34 -26.81 -16.44
C ALA A 977 10.93 -25.67 -17.27
N ALA A 978 12.27 -25.56 -17.33
CA ALA A 978 12.94 -24.53 -18.11
C ALA A 978 12.54 -24.59 -19.60
N ARG A 979 12.63 -25.77 -20.22
CA ARG A 979 12.36 -25.90 -21.66
C ARG A 979 10.89 -25.64 -21.99
N GLY A 980 9.96 -26.07 -21.13
CA GLY A 980 8.52 -25.80 -21.27
C GLY A 980 8.23 -24.30 -21.34
N GLU A 981 8.76 -23.54 -20.39
CA GLU A 981 8.60 -22.08 -20.39
C GLU A 981 9.24 -21.41 -21.60
N TRP A 982 10.43 -21.86 -22.03
CA TRP A 982 11.06 -21.32 -23.24
C TRP A 982 10.25 -21.58 -24.53
N PHE A 983 9.43 -22.63 -24.59
CA PHE A 983 8.50 -22.84 -25.72
C PHE A 983 7.39 -21.79 -25.77
N LEU A 984 6.90 -21.35 -24.60
CA LEU A 984 5.82 -20.38 -24.46
C LEU A 984 6.24 -18.93 -24.73
N VAL A 985 7.55 -18.62 -24.74
CA VAL A 985 8.06 -17.28 -25.08
C VAL A 985 7.58 -16.89 -26.49
N GLY A 986 6.75 -15.86 -26.60
CA GLY A 986 6.18 -15.38 -27.87
C GLY A 986 4.83 -16.01 -28.27
N SER A 987 4.17 -16.76 -27.38
CA SER A 987 2.80 -17.24 -27.58
C SER A 987 1.78 -16.23 -27.00
N PRO A 988 0.58 -16.09 -27.58
CA PRO A 988 -0.48 -15.25 -27.03
C PRO A 988 -0.98 -15.83 -25.69
N GLY A 989 -1.11 -14.97 -24.67
CA GLY A 989 -1.55 -15.35 -23.31
C GLY A 989 -0.44 -15.53 -22.28
N ARG A 990 0.78 -15.05 -22.57
CA ARG A 990 1.87 -14.91 -21.59
C ARG A 990 2.25 -13.45 -21.42
#